data_AF-A0A833S915-F1
#
_entry.id   AF-A0A833S915-F1
#
_cell.length_a   1.000
_cell.length_b   1.000
_cell.length_c   1.000
_cell.angle_alpha   90.00
_cell.angle_beta   90.00
_cell.angle_gamma   90.00
#
_symmetry.space_group_name_H-M   'P 1'
#
loop_
_entity.id
_entity.type
_entity.pdbx_description
1 polymer ?
#
loop_
_entity_poly.entity_id
_entity_poly.type
_entity_poly.pdbx_seq_one_letter_code
_entity_poly.pdbx_strand_id
1 'polypeptide(L)'
;MSSSTYAGKFSAANGWYQYDISSTSSVEITFDDGNGIWDSNLNANYIRTSPGTYAFVNQNTATPTSSPSVKGYVNGPGYAVTSASEDAGVLTINLAVNAASTSTPYGTDLSALVVTVTKTESDSVRVKIVDKSNKRWEVPKSLFTAGTLGTDSTAKSAATDPLYSFNYTQNLFTFKVVRKSDGYTLFDSSGISLVVKDQYLQVATALDSDLSVYGIGESTRDNFKMASGDKQTLWARDQGSASAIVNTYGSHPFFLGMNSAGQAHGVLLLNSNGMDVTMDSGHLVYQTIGGVLDFNIVVGPTPANVVKQYTKLIGRPKLMPYWSYGFHQCRWGYGSTDALRNVVNKYKSSNLPLDVIWADIDYMKNYHDFTLDPVNFPQAKMTAFMDEIHASGHKFVPIIDPGIPDDTNDYAYTKGLSMDIFIKDTRGKPYLGQVWPGPTVFADFFHPDAKAYWGEQITLMYKSYNFDGLWIDMNELANFCPGTTCVRQSGVTCPNTGSISAITTCCLSCSGDGNKYDNPPFAINNVNSRDAIYNKGISTSALQYGNIRQYDAHNLYGITESIVTNAVQEELANKRSFVLSRSTFPGSGVHVAHWTGDNAATWNDLRWSIPTILKFGLFGIPMVGADICGFSGASNMELCARWTALGSFYPFARNHNNLEAPDQETYV
;
A
#
# COMPACT_ATOMS: atom_id res chain seq x y z
N MET A 1 -45.33 -24.92 22.62
CA MET A 1 -44.81 -25.23 23.98
C MET A 1 -44.79 -23.94 24.77
N SER A 2 -45.20 -23.99 26.04
CA SER A 2 -45.07 -22.87 26.98
C SER A 2 -43.61 -22.51 27.25
N SER A 3 -43.42 -21.26 27.62
CA SER A 3 -42.17 -20.53 27.84
C SER A 3 -41.16 -21.21 28.77
N SER A 4 -39.89 -21.16 28.35
CA SER A 4 -38.75 -21.23 29.26
C SER A 4 -38.53 -19.86 29.91
N THR A 5 -38.27 -19.87 31.22
CA THR A 5 -38.21 -18.73 32.15
C THR A 5 -36.78 -18.24 32.41
N TYR A 6 -35.89 -18.30 31.43
CA TYR A 6 -34.53 -17.76 31.63
C TYR A 6 -34.54 -16.23 31.67
N ALA A 7 -34.40 -15.67 32.87
CA ALA A 7 -34.18 -14.26 33.14
C ALA A 7 -32.70 -14.03 33.50
N GLY A 8 -31.83 -14.01 32.49
CA GLY A 8 -30.39 -13.71 32.61
C GLY A 8 -29.80 -13.27 31.27
N LYS A 9 -28.62 -12.66 31.26
CA LYS A 9 -27.88 -12.34 30.03
C LYS A 9 -27.11 -13.60 29.56
N PHE A 10 -27.33 -14.07 28.33
CA PHE A 10 -26.31 -14.89 27.68
C PHE A 10 -25.17 -13.97 27.25
N SER A 11 -23.94 -14.32 27.61
CA SER A 11 -22.74 -13.64 27.12
C SER A 11 -22.76 -13.63 25.59
N ALA A 12 -22.33 -12.52 24.98
CA ALA A 12 -22.18 -12.38 23.52
C ALA A 12 -21.28 -13.44 22.86
N ALA A 13 -20.63 -14.31 23.66
CA ALA A 13 -19.84 -15.45 23.25
C ALA A 13 -20.65 -16.71 22.84
N ASN A 14 -21.99 -16.72 22.96
CA ASN A 14 -22.80 -17.92 22.67
C ASN A 14 -24.03 -17.57 21.82
N GLY A 15 -24.08 -18.11 20.61
CA GLY A 15 -24.97 -17.73 19.53
C GLY A 15 -26.50 -17.94 19.68
N TRP A 16 -27.19 -17.14 18.83
CA TRP A 16 -28.49 -17.03 18.17
C TRP A 16 -29.83 -17.71 18.57
N TYR A 17 -30.90 -17.22 17.91
CA TYR A 17 -32.34 -17.38 18.17
C TYR A 17 -33.15 -17.70 16.90
N GLN A 18 -34.30 -18.39 17.05
CA GLN A 18 -35.35 -18.70 16.05
C GLN A 18 -36.51 -17.67 16.07
N TYR A 19 -37.16 -17.39 14.94
CA TYR A 19 -38.45 -16.66 14.88
C TYR A 19 -39.49 -17.37 13.99
N ASP A 20 -40.76 -17.26 14.38
CA ASP A 20 -41.97 -17.63 13.61
C ASP A 20 -42.67 -16.32 13.23
N ILE A 21 -42.95 -16.08 11.94
CA ILE A 21 -43.64 -14.86 11.49
C ILE A 21 -44.98 -15.21 10.85
N SER A 22 -46.05 -14.64 11.42
CA SER A 22 -47.42 -14.91 11.04
C SER A 22 -47.80 -14.08 9.80
N SER A 23 -47.78 -14.79 8.66
CA SER A 23 -48.19 -14.39 7.29
C SER A 23 -47.16 -13.56 6.50
N THR A 24 -46.97 -13.97 5.24
CA THR A 24 -45.74 -14.43 4.53
C THR A 24 -44.53 -13.49 4.45
N SER A 25 -44.22 -12.93 5.59
CA SER A 25 -42.95 -12.43 6.08
C SER A 25 -42.48 -13.52 7.07
N SER A 26 -41.22 -13.77 7.47
CA SER A 26 -39.83 -13.48 7.08
C SER A 26 -38.96 -14.20 8.18
N VAL A 27 -37.62 -14.33 8.05
CA VAL A 27 -36.58 -14.33 9.15
C VAL A 27 -35.25 -14.94 8.71
N GLU A 28 -34.17 -14.29 9.13
CA GLU A 28 -32.75 -14.56 8.86
C GLU A 28 -32.00 -14.83 10.18
N ILE A 29 -31.16 -15.89 10.24
CA ILE A 29 -30.38 -16.29 11.44
C ILE A 29 -29.01 -16.89 11.04
N THR A 30 -27.92 -16.33 11.57
CA THR A 30 -26.49 -16.78 11.58
C THR A 30 -26.13 -17.86 12.63
N PHE A 31 -25.02 -18.62 12.66
CA PHE A 31 -24.38 -19.18 13.89
C PHE A 31 -22.84 -19.26 13.72
N ASP A 32 -22.08 -18.89 14.76
CA ASP A 32 -20.60 -18.92 14.85
C ASP A 32 -20.13 -20.31 15.34
N ASP A 33 -19.16 -20.94 14.66
CA ASP A 33 -18.69 -22.30 14.92
C ASP A 33 -17.45 -22.39 15.83
N GLY A 34 -16.97 -21.25 16.34
CA GLY A 34 -15.92 -21.22 17.37
C GLY A 34 -14.49 -21.32 16.85
N ASN A 35 -14.26 -21.24 15.53
CA ASN A 35 -12.91 -21.20 14.94
C ASN A 35 -12.48 -19.81 14.43
N GLY A 36 -13.29 -18.78 14.63
CA GLY A 36 -12.89 -17.39 14.40
C GLY A 36 -12.72 -16.97 12.93
N ILE A 37 -13.29 -17.73 11.98
CA ILE A 37 -13.40 -17.33 10.57
C ILE A 37 -14.87 -17.37 10.15
N TRP A 38 -15.36 -16.27 9.58
CA TRP A 38 -16.68 -16.22 8.95
C TRP A 38 -16.60 -16.87 7.57
N ASP A 39 -17.11 -18.09 7.40
CA ASP A 39 -17.24 -18.73 6.08
C ASP A 39 -18.65 -18.51 5.53
N SER A 40 -18.76 -17.83 4.37
CA SER A 40 -20.02 -17.67 3.65
C SER A 40 -20.15 -18.56 2.40
N ASN A 41 -19.19 -19.43 2.08
CA ASN A 41 -18.97 -19.80 0.67
C ASN A 41 -18.84 -21.29 0.35
N LEU A 42 -19.48 -22.19 1.09
CA LEU A 42 -19.68 -23.56 0.59
C LEU A 42 -21.14 -23.99 0.74
N ASN A 43 -21.87 -24.00 -0.38
CA ASN A 43 -23.21 -24.57 -0.56
C ASN A 43 -23.31 -26.08 -0.24
N ALA A 44 -22.28 -26.67 0.40
CA ALA A 44 -22.26 -28.05 0.84
C ALA A 44 -23.36 -28.36 1.87
N ASN A 45 -23.90 -27.34 2.55
CA ASN A 45 -24.81 -27.52 3.69
C ASN A 45 -26.24 -26.99 3.49
N TYR A 46 -26.65 -26.62 2.26
CA TYR A 46 -28.06 -26.26 2.02
C TYR A 46 -28.56 -26.60 0.61
N ILE A 47 -29.84 -27.01 0.53
CA ILE A 47 -30.54 -27.29 -0.73
C ILE A 47 -31.46 -26.12 -1.05
N ARG A 48 -31.21 -25.46 -2.17
CA ARG A 48 -32.03 -24.36 -2.69
C ARG A 48 -33.23 -24.95 -3.43
N THR A 49 -34.42 -24.89 -2.82
CA THR A 49 -35.63 -25.55 -3.36
C THR A 49 -36.50 -24.64 -4.23
N SER A 50 -36.15 -23.37 -4.43
CA SER A 50 -36.90 -22.46 -5.31
C SER A 50 -36.04 -21.32 -5.90
N PRO A 51 -36.35 -20.82 -7.11
CA PRO A 51 -35.64 -19.69 -7.72
C PRO A 51 -35.98 -18.35 -7.05
N GLY A 52 -35.00 -17.47 -6.89
CA GLY A 52 -35.16 -16.11 -6.35
C GLY A 52 -33.84 -15.45 -5.95
N THR A 53 -33.80 -14.12 -5.87
CA THR A 53 -32.60 -13.32 -5.54
C THR A 53 -32.65 -12.87 -4.07
N TYR A 54 -31.55 -13.02 -3.34
CA TYR A 54 -31.41 -12.68 -1.90
C TYR A 54 -30.10 -11.92 -1.69
N ALA A 55 -30.02 -11.05 -0.67
CA ALA A 55 -28.79 -10.33 -0.31
C ALA A 55 -28.64 -10.23 1.21
N PHE A 56 -27.40 -10.33 1.70
CA PHE A 56 -27.04 -10.21 3.11
C PHE A 56 -26.37 -8.84 3.35
N VAL A 57 -26.72 -8.16 4.44
CA VAL A 57 -26.12 -6.86 4.82
C VAL A 57 -25.58 -6.96 6.23
N ASN A 58 -24.26 -6.87 6.39
CA ASN A 58 -23.61 -6.86 7.70
C ASN A 58 -23.78 -5.48 8.37
N GLN A 59 -24.38 -5.44 9.56
CA GLN A 59 -24.56 -4.21 10.34
C GLN A 59 -23.59 -4.09 11.54
N ASN A 60 -22.42 -4.71 11.50
CA ASN A 60 -21.38 -4.45 12.49
C ASN A 60 -20.83 -3.02 12.33
N THR A 61 -21.47 -2.11 13.05
CA THR A 61 -21.03 -0.72 13.30
C THR A 61 -20.29 -0.59 14.63
N ALA A 62 -20.05 -1.71 15.35
CA ALA A 62 -19.34 -1.70 16.62
C ALA A 62 -17.87 -2.09 16.43
N THR A 63 -16.98 -1.14 16.68
CA THR A 63 -15.54 -1.35 16.80
C THR A 63 -15.26 -2.44 17.86
N PRO A 64 -14.35 -3.39 17.64
CA PRO A 64 -14.04 -4.45 18.60
C PRO A 64 -13.74 -3.88 20.00
N THR A 65 -14.59 -4.17 20.99
CA THR A 65 -14.53 -3.61 22.35
C THR A 65 -13.60 -4.35 23.31
N SER A 66 -12.66 -5.15 22.80
CA SER A 66 -11.53 -5.62 23.60
C SER A 66 -10.28 -5.67 22.74
N SER A 67 -9.59 -4.53 22.64
CA SER A 67 -8.18 -4.55 22.31
C SER A 67 -7.48 -5.54 23.27
N PRO A 68 -6.72 -6.54 22.78
CA PRO A 68 -5.78 -7.25 23.63
C PRO A 68 -4.96 -6.17 24.35
N SER A 69 -4.83 -6.28 25.68
CA SER A 69 -4.20 -5.24 26.50
C SER A 69 -2.99 -4.66 25.78
N VAL A 70 -3.14 -3.41 25.31
CA VAL A 70 -2.05 -2.68 24.68
C VAL A 70 -0.99 -2.66 25.76
N LYS A 71 0.11 -3.39 25.58
CA LYS A 71 1.33 -3.03 26.30
C LYS A 71 1.65 -1.64 25.77
N GLY A 72 1.19 -0.65 26.54
CA GLY A 72 1.24 0.77 26.25
C GLY A 72 2.64 1.21 25.90
N TYR A 73 2.72 2.37 25.27
CA TYR A 73 3.94 3.04 24.87
C TYR A 73 5.07 2.85 25.90
N VAL A 74 6.29 2.63 25.42
CA VAL A 74 7.44 2.41 26.27
C VAL A 74 7.71 3.70 27.05
N ASN A 75 7.61 3.63 28.38
CA ASN A 75 8.05 4.71 29.25
C ASN A 75 9.58 4.64 29.38
N GLY A 76 10.26 5.26 28.42
CA GLY A 76 11.72 5.32 28.38
C GLY A 76 12.30 6.44 29.26
N PRO A 77 13.62 6.40 29.51
CA PRO A 77 14.33 7.43 30.28
C PRO A 77 14.35 8.80 29.59
N GLY A 78 14.02 8.84 28.29
CA GLY A 78 14.19 10.00 27.43
C GLY A 78 15.66 10.42 27.32
N TYR A 79 15.86 11.58 26.73
CA TYR A 79 17.18 12.11 26.39
C TYR A 79 17.37 13.51 26.97
N ALA A 80 18.61 13.88 27.27
CA ALA A 80 18.99 15.24 27.62
C ALA A 80 19.92 15.84 26.56
N VAL A 81 19.79 17.15 26.36
CA VAL A 81 20.67 17.92 25.50
C VAL A 81 22.05 18.06 26.15
N THR A 82 23.09 17.74 25.39
CA THR A 82 24.49 17.86 25.81
C THR A 82 25.18 19.07 25.18
N SER A 83 24.80 19.42 23.96
CA SER A 83 25.26 20.64 23.27
C SER A 83 24.30 20.97 22.13
N ALA A 84 24.28 22.24 21.74
CA ALA A 84 23.56 22.71 20.56
C ALA A 84 24.41 23.76 19.83
N SER A 85 24.40 23.72 18.50
CA SER A 85 25.08 24.68 17.64
C SER A 85 24.24 24.93 16.40
N GLU A 86 24.23 26.15 15.88
CA GLU A 86 23.54 26.49 14.64
C GLU A 86 24.53 27.10 13.65
N ASP A 87 24.58 26.53 12.46
CA ASP A 87 25.40 27.02 11.35
C ASP A 87 24.60 26.94 10.04
N ALA A 88 24.68 27.99 9.21
CA ALA A 88 24.00 28.09 7.92
C ALA A 88 22.50 27.67 7.91
N GLY A 89 21.76 27.94 9.01
CA GLY A 89 20.34 27.55 9.12
C GLY A 89 20.10 26.08 9.45
N VAL A 90 21.14 25.36 9.87
CA VAL A 90 21.08 24.00 10.38
C VAL A 90 21.41 24.04 11.87
N LEU A 91 20.39 23.80 12.70
CA LEU A 91 20.57 23.64 14.15
C LEU A 91 20.85 22.17 14.44
N THR A 92 22.01 21.88 15.02
CA THR A 92 22.45 20.56 15.46
C THR A 92 22.39 20.48 16.98
N ILE A 93 21.65 19.50 17.52
CA ILE A 93 21.49 19.26 18.95
C ILE A 93 22.00 17.85 19.26
N ASN A 94 23.02 17.74 20.09
CA ASN A 94 23.53 16.46 20.55
C ASN A 94 22.78 16.03 21.81
N LEU A 95 22.30 14.80 21.83
CA LEU A 95 21.55 14.23 22.95
C LEU A 95 22.31 13.06 23.59
N ALA A 96 22.12 12.86 24.88
CA ALA A 96 22.53 11.66 25.63
C ALA A 96 21.32 11.07 26.36
N VAL A 97 21.22 9.74 26.44
CA VAL A 97 20.15 9.07 27.20
C VAL A 97 20.29 9.38 28.69
N ASN A 98 19.19 9.71 29.38
CA ASN A 98 19.25 10.17 30.79
C ASN A 98 19.68 9.11 31.80
N ALA A 99 19.29 7.85 31.58
CA ALA A 99 19.73 6.72 32.38
C ALA A 99 19.63 5.44 31.53
N ALA A 100 20.69 4.65 31.47
CA ALA A 100 20.64 3.34 30.84
C ALA A 100 19.78 2.41 31.72
N SER A 101 18.53 2.17 31.34
CA SER A 101 17.71 1.17 32.00
C SER A 101 18.24 -0.23 31.67
N THR A 102 18.40 -1.07 32.70
CA THR A 102 18.90 -2.45 32.55
C THR A 102 17.80 -3.44 32.13
N SER A 103 16.55 -2.99 32.05
CA SER A 103 15.41 -3.79 31.57
C SER A 103 14.43 -2.91 30.81
N THR A 104 14.56 -2.86 29.48
CA THR A 104 13.60 -2.20 28.60
C THR A 104 13.11 -3.18 27.54
N PRO A 105 11.80 -3.22 27.24
CA PRO A 105 11.29 -3.94 26.09
C PRO A 105 12.01 -3.54 24.80
N TYR A 106 12.15 -4.49 23.87
CA TYR A 106 12.60 -4.24 22.49
C TYR A 106 14.07 -3.83 22.31
N GLY A 107 14.93 -4.15 23.27
CA GLY A 107 16.37 -3.91 23.21
C GLY A 107 16.82 -2.69 24.01
N THR A 108 18.07 -2.28 23.84
CA THR A 108 18.67 -1.16 24.56
C THR A 108 18.44 0.17 23.83
N ASP A 109 18.22 1.23 24.60
CA ASP A 109 18.23 2.61 24.07
C ASP A 109 19.60 2.95 23.48
N LEU A 110 19.60 3.71 22.39
CA LEU A 110 20.82 4.28 21.84
C LEU A 110 21.40 5.30 22.82
N SER A 111 22.70 5.25 23.07
CA SER A 111 23.33 6.05 24.13
C SER A 111 23.37 7.54 23.81
N ALA A 112 23.51 7.88 22.53
CA ALA A 112 23.60 9.25 22.05
C ALA A 112 22.92 9.41 20.69
N LEU A 113 22.22 10.54 20.53
CA LEU A 113 21.55 10.90 19.28
C LEU A 113 22.01 12.27 18.80
N VAL A 114 21.80 12.53 17.51
CA VAL A 114 21.94 13.86 16.91
C VAL A 114 20.61 14.27 16.32
N VAL A 115 20.09 15.41 16.76
CA VAL A 115 18.94 16.07 16.13
C VAL A 115 19.47 17.15 15.20
N THR A 116 19.03 17.13 13.95
CA THR A 116 19.32 18.17 12.96
C THR A 116 18.02 18.82 12.53
N VAL A 117 17.93 20.14 12.71
CA VAL A 117 16.79 20.97 12.29
C VAL A 117 17.24 21.83 11.12
N THR A 118 16.77 21.50 9.92
CA THR A 118 17.10 22.23 8.70
C THR A 118 16.07 23.32 8.46
N LYS A 119 16.50 24.59 8.53
CA LYS A 119 15.66 25.80 8.41
C LYS A 119 15.94 26.58 7.13
N THR A 120 16.04 25.87 6.01
CA THR A 120 16.42 26.45 4.70
C THR A 120 15.23 26.84 3.83
N GLU A 121 14.02 26.41 4.18
CA GLU A 121 12.77 26.77 3.50
C GLU A 121 11.87 27.55 4.46
N SER A 122 11.13 28.54 3.97
CA SER A 122 10.29 29.39 4.84
C SER A 122 9.00 28.69 5.26
N ASP A 123 8.49 27.75 4.46
CA ASP A 123 7.18 27.12 4.58
C ASP A 123 7.22 25.63 4.98
N SER A 124 8.42 25.12 5.30
CA SER A 124 8.61 23.77 5.82
C SER A 124 9.87 23.66 6.68
N VAL A 125 9.86 22.76 7.65
CA VAL A 125 11.03 22.42 8.47
C VAL A 125 11.29 20.92 8.44
N ARG A 126 12.57 20.54 8.34
CA ARG A 126 12.99 19.14 8.52
C ARG A 126 13.63 18.96 9.89
N VAL A 127 13.11 18.03 10.68
CA VAL A 127 13.64 17.64 12.00
C VAL A 127 14.02 16.18 11.94
N LYS A 128 15.32 15.91 11.96
CA LYS A 128 15.87 14.57 11.80
C LYS A 128 16.63 14.13 13.04
N ILE A 129 16.30 12.96 13.59
CA ILE A 129 16.92 12.37 14.77
C ILE A 129 17.61 11.07 14.36
N VAL A 130 18.93 11.01 14.55
CA VAL A 130 19.77 9.86 14.15
C VAL A 130 20.63 9.38 15.32
N ASP A 131 21.13 8.14 15.21
CA ASP A 131 22.20 7.64 16.07
C ASP A 131 23.48 8.46 15.84
N LYS A 132 24.13 8.89 16.93
CA LYS A 132 25.41 9.60 16.86
C LYS A 132 26.56 8.68 16.44
N SER A 133 26.48 7.40 16.77
CA SER A 133 27.61 6.46 16.69
C SER A 133 27.62 5.67 15.38
N ASN A 134 26.45 5.33 14.85
CA ASN A 134 26.33 4.47 13.68
C ASN A 134 25.44 5.08 12.61
N LYS A 135 25.81 4.89 11.35
CA LYS A 135 24.92 5.20 10.23
C LYS A 135 23.78 4.19 10.20
N ARG A 136 22.56 4.67 10.31
CA ARG A 136 21.32 3.87 10.21
C ARG A 136 20.73 3.97 8.81
N TRP A 137 19.77 3.11 8.52
CA TRP A 137 18.98 3.20 7.29
C TRP A 137 18.25 4.54 7.21
N GLU A 138 18.29 5.14 6.03
CA GLU A 138 17.54 6.34 5.68
C GLU A 138 16.97 6.14 4.28
N VAL A 139 15.73 6.58 4.07
CA VAL A 139 15.09 6.49 2.74
C VAL A 139 15.95 7.24 1.73
N PRO A 140 16.37 6.62 0.61
CA PRO A 140 17.27 7.25 -0.33
C PRO A 140 16.65 8.49 -0.99
N LYS A 141 17.38 9.61 -0.93
CA LYS A 141 16.97 10.86 -1.60
C LYS A 141 16.80 10.71 -3.11
N SER A 142 17.53 9.77 -3.72
CA SER A 142 17.47 9.48 -5.15
C SER A 142 16.08 9.08 -5.64
N LEU A 143 15.17 8.68 -4.74
CA LEU A 143 13.77 8.39 -5.08
C LEU A 143 12.94 9.67 -5.35
N PHE A 144 13.40 10.84 -4.91
CA PHE A 144 12.64 12.09 -4.94
C PHE A 144 13.19 13.10 -5.96
N THR A 145 13.49 12.65 -7.18
CA THR A 145 14.16 13.46 -8.21
C THR A 145 13.37 14.71 -8.64
N ALA A 146 12.04 14.69 -8.51
CA ALA A 146 11.16 15.81 -8.86
C ALA A 146 10.77 16.70 -7.65
N GLY A 147 11.22 16.36 -6.45
CA GLY A 147 10.87 17.03 -5.19
C GLY A 147 12.08 17.65 -4.49
N THR A 148 11.84 18.54 -3.54
CA THR A 148 12.95 19.15 -2.78
C THR A 148 13.63 18.17 -1.83
N LEU A 149 12.99 17.05 -1.47
CA LEU A 149 13.63 15.97 -0.67
C LEU A 149 14.82 15.33 -1.39
N GLY A 150 14.79 15.29 -2.73
CA GLY A 150 15.89 14.76 -3.53
C GLY A 150 17.09 15.69 -3.65
N THR A 151 16.97 16.94 -3.21
CA THR A 151 18.05 17.92 -3.34
C THR A 151 19.09 17.79 -2.22
N ASP A 152 20.36 17.99 -2.56
CA ASP A 152 21.40 18.13 -1.56
C ASP A 152 21.34 19.52 -0.93
N SER A 153 20.66 19.58 0.21
CA SER A 153 20.49 20.77 1.04
C SER A 153 21.78 21.26 1.72
N THR A 154 22.95 20.74 1.36
CA THR A 154 24.23 21.00 2.03
C THR A 154 24.79 22.40 1.77
N ALA A 155 24.13 23.21 0.94
CA ALA A 155 24.56 24.58 0.64
C ALA A 155 23.38 25.53 0.38
N LYS A 156 22.49 25.74 1.37
CA LYS A 156 21.58 26.89 1.37
C LYS A 156 21.77 27.70 2.64
N SER A 157 21.81 29.03 2.51
CA SER A 157 21.69 29.94 3.64
C SER A 157 20.35 29.71 4.36
N ALA A 158 20.31 30.00 5.67
CA ALA A 158 19.06 29.98 6.42
C ALA A 158 17.95 30.75 5.68
N ALA A 159 16.71 30.25 5.75
CA ALA A 159 15.56 30.97 5.23
C ALA A 159 15.47 32.35 5.91
N THR A 160 15.39 33.41 5.10
CA THR A 160 15.15 34.75 5.63
C THR A 160 13.70 34.80 6.13
N ASP A 161 13.52 34.87 7.45
CA ASP A 161 12.23 34.85 8.16
C ASP A 161 11.34 33.59 7.91
N PRO A 162 11.67 32.43 8.52
CA PRO A 162 10.83 31.24 8.42
C PRO A 162 9.43 31.51 9.00
N LEU A 163 8.38 30.94 8.40
CA LEU A 163 6.97 31.10 8.85
C LEU A 163 6.65 30.35 10.15
N TYR A 164 7.64 29.69 10.72
CA TYR A 164 7.55 28.88 11.92
C TYR A 164 8.65 29.24 12.92
N SER A 165 8.46 28.80 14.15
CA SER A 165 9.47 28.75 15.20
C SER A 165 9.71 27.30 15.60
N PHE A 166 10.96 27.00 15.97
CA PHE A 166 11.36 25.70 16.53
C PHE A 166 11.87 25.94 17.95
N ASN A 167 11.25 25.27 18.93
CA ASN A 167 11.62 25.38 20.34
C ASN A 167 11.89 23.98 20.89
N TYR A 168 12.80 23.84 21.86
CA TYR A 168 13.09 22.57 22.50
C TYR A 168 13.42 22.71 24.00
N THR A 169 13.19 21.65 24.76
CA THR A 169 13.55 21.54 26.18
C THR A 169 14.88 20.81 26.36
N GLN A 170 15.63 21.13 27.42
CA GLN A 170 16.97 20.57 27.65
C GLN A 170 16.94 19.18 28.30
N ASN A 171 16.09 18.96 29.31
CA ASN A 171 15.96 17.69 30.03
C ASN A 171 14.57 17.57 30.69
N LEU A 172 13.67 16.65 30.29
CA LEU A 172 13.73 15.77 29.12
C LEU A 172 13.75 16.58 27.81
N PHE A 173 14.40 16.08 26.77
CA PHE A 173 14.35 16.65 25.43
C PHE A 173 12.99 16.42 24.80
N THR A 174 12.34 17.52 24.43
CA THR A 174 11.13 17.58 23.60
C THR A 174 11.30 18.75 22.63
N PHE A 175 10.57 18.76 21.52
CA PHE A 175 10.56 19.89 20.60
C PHE A 175 9.14 20.26 20.17
N LYS A 176 8.95 21.55 19.87
CA LYS A 176 7.70 22.09 19.31
C LYS A 176 7.99 22.90 18.06
N VAL A 177 7.14 22.74 17.06
CA VAL A 177 7.10 23.58 15.86
C VAL A 177 5.80 24.37 15.89
N VAL A 178 5.89 25.70 15.82
CA VAL A 178 4.74 26.61 15.94
C VAL A 178 4.75 27.60 14.79
N ARG A 179 3.62 27.75 14.09
CA ARG A 179 3.46 28.76 13.04
C ARG A 179 3.42 30.16 13.64
N LYS A 180 4.26 31.06 13.12
CA LYS A 180 4.45 32.42 13.70
C LYS A 180 3.22 33.31 13.57
N SER A 181 2.46 33.17 12.47
CA SER A 181 1.37 34.11 12.14
C SER A 181 0.20 34.06 13.12
N ASP A 182 -0.02 32.92 13.77
CA ASP A 182 -1.22 32.65 14.57
C ASP A 182 -0.95 31.82 15.84
N GLY A 183 0.30 31.42 16.09
CA GLY A 183 0.66 30.60 17.24
C GLY A 183 0.16 29.15 17.15
N TYR A 184 -0.28 28.69 15.97
CA TYR A 184 -0.78 27.33 15.78
C TYR A 184 0.33 26.29 15.88
N THR A 185 0.17 25.32 16.77
CA THR A 185 1.12 24.21 16.96
C THR A 185 1.04 23.23 15.79
N LEU A 186 2.17 23.03 15.11
CA LEU A 186 2.29 22.11 13.97
C LEU A 186 2.82 20.73 14.38
N PHE A 187 3.60 20.69 15.46
CA PHE A 187 4.10 19.45 16.04
C PHE A 187 4.53 19.72 17.48
N ASP A 188 4.18 18.83 18.40
CA ASP A 188 4.57 18.92 19.81
C ASP A 188 5.01 17.55 20.34
N SER A 189 6.32 17.34 20.42
CA SER A 189 6.88 16.06 20.82
C SER A 189 6.75 15.74 22.32
N SER A 190 6.13 16.60 23.13
CA SER A 190 6.05 16.41 24.57
C SER A 190 4.96 15.42 25.01
N GLY A 191 4.22 14.84 24.07
CA GLY A 191 3.11 13.94 24.37
C GLY A 191 3.52 12.65 25.10
N ILE A 192 4.66 12.07 24.70
CA ILE A 192 5.26 10.88 25.33
C ILE A 192 6.79 10.98 25.28
N SER A 193 7.48 10.24 26.15
CA SER A 193 8.95 10.16 26.12
C SER A 193 9.46 9.59 24.79
N LEU A 194 10.47 10.27 24.22
CA LEU A 194 11.23 9.78 23.07
C LEU A 194 11.99 8.49 23.44
N VAL A 195 11.82 7.44 22.64
CA VAL A 195 12.55 6.16 22.77
C VAL A 195 13.14 5.82 21.41
N VAL A 196 14.44 5.53 21.37
CA VAL A 196 15.15 5.18 20.13
C VAL A 196 16.07 4.01 20.44
N LYS A 197 15.78 2.87 19.83
CA LYS A 197 16.50 1.58 19.92
C LYS A 197 16.84 1.10 18.51
N ASP A 198 17.55 -0.03 18.40
CA ASP A 198 17.91 -0.59 17.10
C ASP A 198 16.70 -0.99 16.24
N GLN A 199 15.70 -1.64 16.82
CA GLN A 199 14.51 -2.11 16.11
C GLN A 199 13.19 -1.62 16.76
N TYR A 200 13.25 -0.44 17.40
CA TYR A 200 12.08 0.22 17.99
C TYR A 200 12.34 1.71 18.19
N LEU A 201 11.60 2.56 17.48
CA LEU A 201 11.62 4.00 17.67
C LEU A 201 10.19 4.46 17.98
N GLN A 202 10.05 5.31 19.00
CA GLN A 202 8.78 5.85 19.46
C GLN A 202 8.88 7.35 19.63
N VAL A 203 7.90 8.06 19.07
CA VAL A 203 7.72 9.50 19.21
C VAL A 203 6.23 9.80 19.00
N ALA A 204 5.73 10.85 19.65
CA ALA A 204 4.37 11.33 19.41
C ALA A 204 4.37 12.81 19.08
N THR A 205 3.26 13.27 18.51
CA THR A 205 2.85 14.67 18.64
C THR A 205 1.63 14.75 19.56
N ALA A 206 1.60 15.72 20.46
CA ALA A 206 0.37 16.11 21.15
C ALA A 206 -0.62 16.71 20.16
N LEU A 207 -1.90 16.42 20.40
CA LEU A 207 -3.03 16.87 19.61
C LEU A 207 -3.95 17.68 20.50
N ASP A 208 -4.31 18.88 20.06
CA ASP A 208 -5.37 19.66 20.69
C ASP A 208 -6.73 18.95 20.52
N SER A 209 -7.66 19.19 21.44
CA SER A 209 -8.94 18.46 21.50
C SER A 209 -9.85 18.69 20.28
N ASP A 210 -9.65 19.76 19.53
CA ASP A 210 -10.39 20.10 18.32
C ASP A 210 -9.65 19.72 17.02
N LEU A 211 -8.44 19.14 17.13
CA LEU A 211 -7.63 18.77 15.97
C LEU A 211 -8.18 17.51 15.30
N SER A 212 -8.48 17.63 14.00
CA SER A 212 -8.86 16.51 13.13
C SER A 212 -7.65 16.05 12.32
N VAL A 213 -7.41 14.74 12.28
CA VAL A 213 -6.30 14.11 11.55
C VAL A 213 -6.83 13.33 10.36
N TYR A 214 -6.20 13.54 9.20
CA TYR A 214 -6.52 12.88 7.92
C TYR A 214 -5.24 12.34 7.27
N GLY A 215 -5.37 11.28 6.47
CA GLY A 215 -4.22 10.63 5.82
C GLY A 215 -3.81 9.35 6.54
N ILE A 216 -2.52 9.03 6.49
CA ILE A 216 -1.87 7.79 6.95
C ILE A 216 -2.52 6.53 6.33
N GLY A 217 -1.74 5.78 5.58
CA GLY A 217 -2.23 4.58 4.91
C GLY A 217 -1.11 3.87 4.17
N GLU A 218 -1.36 2.79 3.46
CA GLU A 218 -2.66 2.46 2.89
C GLU A 218 -3.50 1.50 3.75
N SER A 219 -4.79 1.77 3.83
CA SER A 219 -5.77 0.93 4.52
C SER A 219 -7.19 1.31 4.09
N THR A 220 -8.05 0.33 3.85
CA THR A 220 -9.50 0.59 3.65
C THR A 220 -10.16 0.95 4.97
N ARG A 221 -10.90 2.06 4.98
CA ARG A 221 -11.66 2.52 6.15
C ARG A 221 -12.97 3.15 5.74
N ASP A 222 -13.91 3.16 6.67
CA ASP A 222 -15.23 3.72 6.45
C ASP A 222 -15.30 5.24 6.70
N ASN A 223 -14.24 5.80 7.28
CA ASN A 223 -14.07 7.19 7.63
C ASN A 223 -12.81 7.81 6.99
N PHE A 224 -12.91 9.09 6.61
CA PHE A 224 -11.76 9.87 6.13
C PHE A 224 -10.94 10.47 7.27
N LYS A 225 -11.61 10.97 8.31
CA LYS A 225 -11.03 11.51 9.55
C LYS A 225 -10.72 10.36 10.51
N MET A 226 -9.50 10.31 11.05
CA MET A 226 -9.14 9.35 12.10
C MET A 226 -9.92 9.63 13.40
N ALA A 227 -10.32 8.56 14.07
CA ALA A 227 -10.93 8.57 15.40
C ALA A 227 -9.89 8.23 16.49
N SER A 228 -10.17 8.65 17.73
CA SER A 228 -9.39 8.16 18.87
C SER A 228 -9.55 6.63 18.98
N GLY A 229 -8.44 5.93 19.15
CA GLY A 229 -8.33 4.48 19.08
C GLY A 229 -7.95 3.95 17.69
N ASP A 230 -8.00 4.76 16.63
CA ASP A 230 -7.57 4.31 15.31
C ASP A 230 -6.07 4.06 15.28
N LYS A 231 -5.69 2.87 14.82
CA LYS A 231 -4.32 2.48 14.54
C LYS A 231 -4.14 2.18 13.06
N GLN A 232 -3.20 2.85 12.41
CA GLN A 232 -2.77 2.60 11.05
C GLN A 232 -1.42 1.86 11.05
N THR A 233 -1.41 0.63 10.58
CA THR A 233 -0.18 -0.13 10.33
C THR A 233 0.33 0.21 8.93
N LEU A 234 1.62 0.47 8.78
CA LEU A 234 2.26 0.78 7.51
C LEU A 234 3.29 -0.30 7.17
N TRP A 235 2.86 -1.25 6.36
CA TRP A 235 3.68 -2.33 5.81
C TRP A 235 2.97 -2.84 4.56
N ALA A 236 3.57 -2.59 3.39
CA ALA A 236 3.00 -2.97 2.09
C ALA A 236 2.72 -4.47 2.09
N ARG A 237 1.51 -4.88 1.71
CA ARG A 237 1.10 -6.27 1.74
C ARG A 237 0.02 -6.53 0.71
N ASP A 238 0.13 -7.68 0.04
CA ASP A 238 -0.95 -8.23 -0.78
C ASP A 238 -2.16 -8.59 0.10
N GLN A 239 -2.97 -7.59 0.40
CA GLN A 239 -4.17 -7.71 1.21
C GLN A 239 -5.29 -6.95 0.53
N GLY A 240 -6.28 -7.70 0.02
CA GLY A 240 -7.46 -7.17 -0.64
C GLY A 240 -8.08 -6.01 0.13
N SER A 241 -8.37 -4.91 -0.56
CA SER A 241 -9.00 -3.73 0.03
C SER A 241 -10.41 -3.98 0.55
N ALA A 242 -11.03 -5.10 0.19
CA ALA A 242 -12.22 -5.65 0.85
C ALA A 242 -12.01 -5.89 2.36
N SER A 243 -10.76 -6.08 2.80
CA SER A 243 -10.40 -6.19 4.21
C SER A 243 -10.21 -4.79 4.80
N ALA A 244 -11.18 -4.33 5.58
CA ALA A 244 -11.10 -3.04 6.26
C ALA A 244 -10.17 -3.08 7.48
N ILE A 245 -9.62 -1.92 7.84
CA ILE A 245 -8.87 -1.67 9.10
C ILE A 245 -7.60 -2.55 9.22
N VAL A 246 -6.96 -2.83 8.08
CA VAL A 246 -5.65 -3.51 7.99
C VAL A 246 -4.73 -2.76 7.02
N ASN A 247 -3.42 -3.00 7.12
CA ASN A 247 -2.47 -2.53 6.11
C ASN A 247 -2.70 -3.26 4.77
N THR A 248 -2.70 -2.48 3.68
CA THR A 248 -2.83 -2.98 2.31
C THR A 248 -1.54 -2.68 1.53
N TYR A 249 -1.62 -2.14 0.31
CA TYR A 249 -0.56 -2.20 -0.68
C TYR A 249 0.52 -1.12 -0.52
N GLY A 250 0.13 0.10 -0.15
CA GLY A 250 1.04 1.25 0.01
C GLY A 250 1.43 1.61 1.45
N SER A 251 2.43 2.47 1.58
CA SER A 251 2.93 3.01 2.86
C SER A 251 3.20 4.51 2.76
N HIS A 252 2.34 5.31 3.39
CA HIS A 252 2.25 6.77 3.35
C HIS A 252 2.18 7.33 4.79
N PRO A 253 3.34 7.50 5.44
CA PRO A 253 3.46 8.08 6.78
C PRO A 253 3.27 9.62 6.77
N PHE A 254 2.22 10.09 6.11
CA PHE A 254 1.85 11.50 5.98
C PHE A 254 0.45 11.75 6.55
N PHE A 255 0.30 12.78 7.38
CA PHE A 255 -1.01 13.26 7.81
C PHE A 255 -1.18 14.76 7.58
N LEU A 256 -2.44 15.16 7.42
CA LEU A 256 -2.92 16.53 7.45
C LEU A 256 -3.70 16.74 8.76
N GLY A 257 -3.25 17.69 9.57
CA GLY A 257 -3.96 18.14 10.77
C GLY A 257 -4.75 19.41 10.48
N MET A 258 -6.00 19.50 10.95
CA MET A 258 -6.84 20.69 10.81
C MET A 258 -7.71 20.89 12.04
N ASN A 259 -7.68 22.09 12.63
CA ASN A 259 -8.50 22.42 13.80
C ASN A 259 -9.89 22.95 13.40
N SER A 260 -10.71 23.28 14.40
CA SER A 260 -12.08 23.78 14.19
C SER A 260 -12.15 25.15 13.50
N ALA A 261 -11.08 25.94 13.57
CA ALA A 261 -10.93 27.22 12.87
C ALA A 261 -10.47 27.08 11.41
N GLY A 262 -10.22 25.85 10.93
CA GLY A 262 -9.73 25.58 9.58
C GLY A 262 -8.23 25.82 9.39
N GLN A 263 -7.49 26.07 10.47
CA GLN A 263 -6.03 26.14 10.46
C GLN A 263 -5.46 24.74 10.26
N ALA A 264 -4.64 24.57 9.22
CA ALA A 264 -4.11 23.27 8.82
C ALA A 264 -2.57 23.25 8.76
N HIS A 265 -2.02 22.05 8.89
CA HIS A 265 -0.60 21.72 8.73
C HIS A 265 -0.45 20.30 8.19
N GLY A 266 0.75 19.92 7.77
CA GLY A 266 1.04 18.54 7.36
C GLY A 266 2.36 18.04 7.92
N VAL A 267 2.43 16.74 8.17
CA VAL A 267 3.62 16.08 8.73
C VAL A 267 3.87 14.78 7.97
N LEU A 268 5.05 14.69 7.36
CA LEU A 268 5.61 13.46 6.81
C LEU A 268 6.68 12.93 7.75
N LEU A 269 6.60 11.66 8.14
CA LEU A 269 7.74 10.92 8.69
C LEU A 269 8.39 10.13 7.54
N LEU A 270 9.55 10.58 7.04
CA LEU A 270 10.26 9.90 5.96
C LEU A 270 11.01 8.66 6.51
N ASN A 271 10.27 7.57 6.68
CA ASN A 271 10.75 6.28 7.16
C ASN A 271 9.99 5.17 6.42
N SER A 272 10.72 4.19 5.89
CA SER A 272 10.16 3.09 5.09
C SER A 272 10.05 1.77 5.86
N ASN A 273 10.51 1.71 7.12
CA ASN A 273 10.37 0.51 7.93
C ASN A 273 8.90 0.29 8.34
N GLY A 274 8.57 -0.94 8.72
CA GLY A 274 7.25 -1.25 9.28
C GLY A 274 6.92 -0.41 10.52
N MET A 275 5.72 0.14 10.59
CA MET A 275 5.33 0.97 11.74
C MET A 275 3.84 0.92 12.06
N ASP A 276 3.53 1.18 13.32
CA ASP A 276 2.18 1.50 13.79
C ASP A 276 2.08 3.01 14.04
N VAL A 277 1.03 3.65 13.52
CA VAL A 277 0.67 5.03 13.85
C VAL A 277 -0.70 5.03 14.52
N THR A 278 -0.74 5.35 15.81
CA THR A 278 -1.95 5.27 16.63
C THR A 278 -2.43 6.65 17.04
N MET A 279 -3.69 6.97 16.76
CA MET A 279 -4.36 8.14 17.32
C MET A 279 -4.98 7.74 18.65
N ASP A 280 -4.38 8.21 19.73
CA ASP A 280 -4.85 8.00 21.10
C ASP A 280 -5.43 9.31 21.65
N SER A 281 -6.04 9.27 22.83
CA SER A 281 -6.62 10.44 23.48
C SER A 281 -5.56 11.53 23.71
N GLY A 282 -5.54 12.52 22.82
CA GLY A 282 -4.65 13.70 22.90
C GLY A 282 -3.29 13.54 22.23
N HIS A 283 -2.99 12.41 21.57
CA HIS A 283 -1.69 12.18 20.92
C HIS A 283 -1.80 11.35 19.64
N LEU A 284 -0.95 11.65 18.66
CA LEU A 284 -0.66 10.76 17.53
C LEU A 284 0.73 10.15 17.75
N VAL A 285 0.78 8.82 17.92
CA VAL A 285 1.99 8.09 18.31
C VAL A 285 2.52 7.25 17.15
N TYR A 286 3.81 7.41 16.84
CA TYR A 286 4.55 6.59 15.89
C TYR A 286 5.35 5.53 16.64
N GLN A 287 5.27 4.27 16.20
CA GLN A 287 6.11 3.16 16.66
C GLN A 287 6.67 2.44 15.43
N THR A 288 7.91 2.75 15.03
CA THR A 288 8.58 2.15 13.87
C THR A 288 9.63 1.12 14.28
N ILE A 289 9.78 0.06 13.50
CA ILE A 289 10.71 -1.05 13.77
C ILE A 289 12.15 -0.75 13.29
N GLY A 290 12.44 0.41 12.73
CA GLY A 290 13.77 0.68 12.20
C GLY A 290 13.98 2.08 11.65
N GLY A 291 15.11 2.24 10.96
CA GLY A 291 15.49 3.49 10.31
C GLY A 291 15.81 4.62 11.30
N VAL A 292 15.39 5.83 10.93
CA VAL A 292 15.56 7.09 11.69
C VAL A 292 14.24 7.84 11.81
N LEU A 293 14.16 8.84 12.68
CA LEU A 293 13.03 9.76 12.72
C LEU A 293 13.35 10.98 11.85
N ASP A 294 12.78 11.06 10.65
CA ASP A 294 13.04 12.13 9.69
C ASP A 294 11.74 12.88 9.34
N PHE A 295 11.36 13.82 10.20
CA PHE A 295 10.12 14.57 10.05
C PHE A 295 10.30 15.73 9.08
N ASN A 296 9.36 15.87 8.15
CA ASN A 296 9.21 17.02 7.28
C ASN A 296 7.82 17.63 7.54
N ILE A 297 7.81 18.81 8.17
CA ILE A 297 6.60 19.48 8.64
C ILE A 297 6.33 20.69 7.75
N VAL A 298 5.15 20.74 7.13
CA VAL A 298 4.72 21.83 6.23
C VAL A 298 3.70 22.74 6.93
N VAL A 299 3.86 24.04 6.74
CA VAL A 299 3.25 25.07 7.61
C VAL A 299 1.77 25.37 7.29
N GLY A 300 1.28 25.07 6.09
CA GLY A 300 -0.09 25.42 5.65
C GLY A 300 -0.21 26.88 5.17
N PRO A 301 -1.28 27.64 5.51
CA PRO A 301 -2.21 27.40 6.61
C PRO A 301 -3.55 26.75 6.23
N THR A 302 -3.85 26.56 4.95
CA THR A 302 -5.07 25.86 4.50
C THR A 302 -4.75 24.42 4.07
N PRO A 303 -5.74 23.50 4.03
CA PRO A 303 -5.53 22.15 3.51
C PRO A 303 -4.93 22.12 2.09
N ALA A 304 -5.34 23.03 1.22
CA ALA A 304 -4.79 23.15 -0.12
C ALA A 304 -3.30 23.59 -0.11
N ASN A 305 -2.92 24.49 0.80
CA ASN A 305 -1.51 24.87 0.97
C ASN A 305 -0.68 23.70 1.48
N VAL A 306 -1.21 22.92 2.43
CA VAL A 306 -0.54 21.72 2.96
C VAL A 306 -0.23 20.74 1.83
N VAL A 307 -1.22 20.39 1.00
CA VAL A 307 -0.99 19.48 -0.14
C VAL A 307 -0.02 20.09 -1.16
N LYS A 308 -0.10 21.40 -1.43
CA LYS A 308 0.82 22.11 -2.33
C LYS A 308 2.27 22.08 -1.85
N GLN A 309 2.49 22.24 -0.54
CA GLN A 309 3.81 22.20 0.10
C GLN A 309 4.33 20.76 0.19
N TYR A 310 3.49 19.81 0.60
CA TYR A 310 3.85 18.39 0.64
C TYR A 310 4.29 17.88 -0.75
N THR A 311 3.51 18.15 -1.79
CA THR A 311 3.89 17.78 -3.18
C THR A 311 5.07 18.60 -3.73
N LYS A 312 5.46 19.73 -3.12
CA LYS A 312 6.76 20.37 -3.43
C LYS A 312 7.91 19.54 -2.84
N LEU A 313 7.72 18.94 -1.66
CA LEU A 313 8.73 18.10 -1.00
C LEU A 313 8.94 16.78 -1.73
N ILE A 314 7.87 16.03 -1.98
CA ILE A 314 7.94 14.66 -2.54
C ILE A 314 7.94 14.62 -4.07
N GLY A 315 7.64 15.73 -4.73
CA GLY A 315 7.43 15.82 -6.18
C GLY A 315 5.96 15.96 -6.54
N ARG A 316 5.69 16.80 -7.56
CA ARG A 316 4.31 17.04 -8.00
C ARG A 316 3.81 15.87 -8.84
N PRO A 317 2.52 15.50 -8.70
CA PRO A 317 1.97 14.45 -9.53
C PRO A 317 2.13 14.78 -11.01
N LYS A 318 2.50 13.78 -11.82
CA LYS A 318 2.60 13.98 -13.27
C LYS A 318 1.22 14.16 -13.89
N LEU A 319 1.19 14.87 -15.02
CA LEU A 319 0.00 14.96 -15.84
C LEU A 319 -0.18 13.66 -16.63
N MET A 320 -1.34 13.03 -16.50
CA MET A 320 -1.66 11.79 -17.21
C MET A 320 -2.03 12.08 -18.69
N PRO A 321 -1.88 11.10 -19.60
CA PRO A 321 -2.36 11.25 -20.97
C PRO A 321 -3.89 11.40 -20.99
N TYR A 322 -4.44 12.22 -21.89
CA TYR A 322 -5.86 12.57 -21.87
C TYR A 322 -6.80 11.35 -21.94
N TRP A 323 -6.42 10.33 -22.72
CA TRP A 323 -7.21 9.11 -22.87
C TRP A 323 -7.40 8.32 -21.56
N SER A 324 -6.51 8.50 -20.57
CA SER A 324 -6.62 7.76 -19.31
C SER A 324 -7.69 8.31 -18.38
N TYR A 325 -8.28 9.46 -18.69
CA TYR A 325 -9.45 9.99 -17.96
C TYR A 325 -10.77 9.46 -18.53
N GLY A 326 -10.70 8.64 -19.59
CA GLY A 326 -11.85 7.96 -20.16
C GLY A 326 -12.34 6.80 -19.31
N PHE A 327 -13.25 5.97 -19.85
CA PHE A 327 -13.73 4.77 -19.16
C PHE A 327 -12.88 3.55 -19.54
N HIS A 328 -12.54 2.74 -18.54
CA HIS A 328 -11.67 1.56 -18.68
C HIS A 328 -12.45 0.28 -18.38
N GLN A 329 -12.23 -0.77 -19.17
CA GLN A 329 -12.77 -2.11 -18.93
C GLN A 329 -11.65 -3.14 -18.77
N CYS A 330 -11.71 -3.91 -17.69
CA CYS A 330 -10.82 -5.03 -17.41
C CYS A 330 -11.61 -6.21 -16.83
N ARG A 331 -10.99 -7.39 -16.82
CA ARG A 331 -11.43 -8.58 -16.11
C ARG A 331 -10.24 -9.53 -16.03
N TRP A 332 -10.11 -10.22 -14.91
CA TRP A 332 -9.30 -11.44 -14.84
C TRP A 332 -10.06 -12.59 -15.49
N GLY A 333 -9.57 -13.08 -16.63
CA GLY A 333 -10.13 -14.24 -17.32
C GLY A 333 -10.88 -13.94 -18.62
N TYR A 334 -10.50 -12.92 -19.40
CA TYR A 334 -11.04 -12.76 -20.76
C TYR A 334 -10.63 -13.93 -21.67
N GLY A 335 -9.44 -14.49 -21.46
CA GLY A 335 -9.09 -15.82 -21.93
C GLY A 335 -8.84 -15.98 -23.44
N SER A 336 -9.01 -14.94 -24.27
CA SER A 336 -8.49 -14.89 -25.65
C SER A 336 -8.53 -13.49 -26.27
N THR A 337 -7.77 -13.28 -27.34
CA THR A 337 -7.87 -12.05 -28.16
C THR A 337 -9.28 -11.84 -28.73
N ASP A 338 -9.99 -12.92 -29.09
CA ASP A 338 -11.33 -12.84 -29.68
C ASP A 338 -12.36 -12.39 -28.62
N ALA A 339 -12.17 -12.77 -27.35
CA ALA A 339 -12.99 -12.29 -26.24
C ALA A 339 -12.79 -10.78 -26.01
N LEU A 340 -11.53 -10.30 -25.98
CA LEU A 340 -11.24 -8.86 -25.89
C LEU A 340 -11.91 -8.06 -27.01
N ARG A 341 -11.81 -8.56 -28.25
CA ARG A 341 -12.48 -7.97 -29.42
C ARG A 341 -14.00 -7.93 -29.24
N ASN A 342 -14.60 -9.01 -28.71
CA ASN A 342 -16.03 -9.06 -28.45
C ASN A 342 -16.47 -8.00 -27.43
N VAL A 343 -15.71 -7.80 -26.34
CA VAL A 343 -16.00 -6.76 -25.34
C VAL A 343 -16.02 -5.37 -25.98
N VAL A 344 -14.98 -5.01 -26.73
CA VAL A 344 -14.91 -3.71 -27.43
C VAL A 344 -16.10 -3.54 -28.39
N ASN A 345 -16.43 -4.58 -29.16
CA ASN A 345 -17.57 -4.55 -30.08
C ASN A 345 -18.91 -4.41 -29.36
N LYS A 346 -19.06 -5.03 -28.18
CA LYS A 346 -20.28 -4.91 -27.37
C LYS A 346 -20.47 -3.50 -26.85
N TYR A 347 -19.45 -2.89 -26.25
CA TYR A 347 -19.47 -1.46 -25.85
C TYR A 347 -19.89 -0.56 -27.02
N LYS A 348 -19.25 -0.74 -28.18
CA LYS A 348 -19.58 0.00 -29.40
C LYS A 348 -21.02 -0.21 -29.87
N SER A 349 -21.49 -1.46 -29.92
CA SER A 349 -22.85 -1.79 -30.38
C SER A 349 -23.94 -1.32 -29.42
N SER A 350 -23.61 -1.21 -28.13
CA SER A 350 -24.48 -0.69 -27.07
C SER A 350 -24.42 0.83 -26.93
N ASN A 351 -23.63 1.53 -27.76
CA ASN A 351 -23.42 2.97 -27.70
C ASN A 351 -22.94 3.46 -26.31
N LEU A 352 -22.05 2.68 -25.69
CA LEU A 352 -21.41 3.00 -24.42
C LEU A 352 -19.97 3.47 -24.66
N PRO A 353 -19.50 4.51 -23.95
CA PRO A 353 -18.12 4.97 -24.07
C PRO A 353 -17.15 3.93 -23.50
N LEU A 354 -16.09 3.66 -24.24
CA LEU A 354 -14.94 2.88 -23.82
C LEU A 354 -13.70 3.52 -24.42
N ASP A 355 -12.72 3.86 -23.60
CA ASP A 355 -11.46 4.42 -24.08
C ASP A 355 -10.35 3.37 -24.03
N VAL A 356 -10.41 2.47 -23.04
CA VAL A 356 -9.32 1.55 -22.74
C VAL A 356 -9.82 0.15 -22.44
N ILE A 357 -9.32 -0.83 -23.19
CA ILE A 357 -9.51 -2.26 -22.92
C ILE A 357 -8.22 -2.84 -22.33
N TRP A 358 -8.36 -3.71 -21.35
CA TRP A 358 -7.26 -4.26 -20.57
C TRP A 358 -7.16 -5.77 -20.73
N ALA A 359 -5.98 -6.30 -20.46
CA ALA A 359 -5.78 -7.73 -20.27
C ALA A 359 -5.04 -7.98 -18.95
N ASP A 360 -5.64 -8.80 -18.11
CA ASP A 360 -5.01 -9.38 -16.93
C ASP A 360 -4.07 -10.53 -17.36
N ILE A 361 -3.51 -11.28 -16.40
CA ILE A 361 -2.44 -12.27 -16.63
C ILE A 361 -2.78 -13.38 -17.62
N ASP A 362 -4.05 -13.58 -17.99
CA ASP A 362 -4.49 -14.60 -18.95
C ASP A 362 -3.95 -14.41 -20.37
N TYR A 363 -3.43 -13.23 -20.74
CA TYR A 363 -2.76 -13.06 -22.04
C TYR A 363 -1.39 -13.77 -22.13
N MET A 364 -0.77 -14.03 -20.98
CA MET A 364 0.60 -14.54 -20.87
C MET A 364 0.64 -16.06 -21.02
N LYS A 365 1.73 -16.60 -21.58
CA LYS A 365 1.97 -18.04 -21.62
C LYS A 365 2.31 -18.53 -20.22
N ASN A 366 1.45 -19.37 -19.62
CA ASN A 366 1.64 -19.88 -18.26
C ASN A 366 1.86 -18.79 -17.19
N TYR A 367 1.33 -17.58 -17.41
CA TYR A 367 1.57 -16.40 -16.55
C TYR A 367 3.03 -15.93 -16.50
N HIS A 368 3.85 -16.27 -17.51
CA HIS A 368 5.20 -15.74 -17.65
C HIS A 368 5.14 -14.32 -18.21
N ASP A 369 5.66 -13.34 -17.48
CA ASP A 369 5.76 -11.95 -17.95
C ASP A 369 6.39 -11.82 -19.34
N PHE A 370 5.99 -10.77 -20.06
CA PHE A 370 6.51 -10.43 -21.39
C PHE A 370 6.22 -11.44 -22.50
N THR A 371 5.38 -12.45 -22.25
CA THR A 371 5.00 -13.47 -23.22
C THR A 371 3.55 -13.32 -23.69
N LEU A 372 3.21 -14.00 -24.79
CA LEU A 372 1.84 -14.20 -25.24
C LEU A 372 1.53 -15.71 -25.23
N ASP A 373 0.35 -16.08 -24.73
CA ASP A 373 -0.13 -17.45 -24.88
C ASP A 373 -0.32 -17.77 -26.37
N PRO A 374 0.37 -18.81 -26.91
CA PRO A 374 0.39 -19.07 -28.34
C PRO A 374 -0.92 -19.62 -28.90
N VAL A 375 -1.88 -20.02 -28.05
CA VAL A 375 -3.15 -20.62 -28.46
C VAL A 375 -4.27 -19.58 -28.43
N ASN A 376 -4.42 -18.91 -27.30
CA ASN A 376 -5.51 -17.98 -27.01
C ASN A 376 -5.18 -16.53 -27.37
N PHE A 377 -3.90 -16.16 -27.29
CA PHE A 377 -3.39 -14.83 -27.60
C PHE A 377 -2.26 -14.84 -28.64
N PRO A 378 -2.37 -15.60 -29.75
CA PRO A 378 -1.29 -15.72 -30.72
C PRO A 378 -0.91 -14.34 -31.27
N GLN A 379 0.39 -14.08 -31.38
CA GLN A 379 0.94 -12.76 -31.72
C GLN A 379 0.26 -12.12 -32.92
N ALA A 380 0.04 -12.87 -34.02
CA ALA A 380 -0.63 -12.34 -35.21
C ALA A 380 -2.06 -11.82 -34.93
N LYS A 381 -2.82 -12.50 -34.06
CA LYS A 381 -4.16 -12.02 -33.66
C LYS A 381 -4.07 -10.80 -32.75
N MET A 382 -3.12 -10.79 -31.82
CA MET A 382 -2.90 -9.64 -30.93
C MET A 382 -2.49 -8.40 -31.72
N THR A 383 -1.57 -8.52 -32.67
CA THR A 383 -1.19 -7.42 -33.57
C THR A 383 -2.40 -6.90 -34.35
N ALA A 384 -3.20 -7.79 -34.96
CA ALA A 384 -4.41 -7.39 -35.67
C ALA A 384 -5.43 -6.69 -34.76
N PHE A 385 -5.60 -7.19 -33.53
CA PHE A 385 -6.48 -6.55 -32.54
C PHE A 385 -5.98 -5.15 -32.15
N MET A 386 -4.67 -4.96 -31.95
CA MET A 386 -4.09 -3.63 -31.70
C MET A 386 -4.40 -2.66 -32.85
N ASP A 387 -4.20 -3.10 -34.11
CA ASP A 387 -4.50 -2.28 -35.29
C ASP A 387 -5.98 -1.86 -35.32
N GLU A 388 -6.91 -2.78 -35.02
CA GLU A 388 -8.35 -2.53 -35.00
C GLU A 388 -8.76 -1.50 -33.93
N ILE A 389 -8.28 -1.66 -32.70
CA ILE A 389 -8.66 -0.78 -31.58
C ILE A 389 -8.01 0.60 -31.71
N HIS A 390 -6.77 0.67 -32.20
CA HIS A 390 -6.06 1.93 -32.45
C HIS A 390 -6.69 2.71 -33.60
N ALA A 391 -7.09 2.04 -34.69
CA ALA A 391 -7.83 2.67 -35.78
C ALA A 391 -9.19 3.25 -35.32
N SER A 392 -9.77 2.67 -34.26
CA SER A 392 -11.00 3.14 -33.63
C SER A 392 -10.77 4.11 -32.46
N GLY A 393 -9.53 4.52 -32.19
CA GLY A 393 -9.18 5.49 -31.14
C GLY A 393 -9.01 4.94 -29.73
N HIS A 394 -9.31 3.66 -29.48
CA HIS A 394 -9.17 3.02 -28.18
C HIS A 394 -7.69 2.77 -27.83
N LYS A 395 -7.44 2.38 -26.58
CA LYS A 395 -6.12 2.11 -26.01
C LYS A 395 -6.07 0.74 -25.36
N PHE A 396 -4.88 0.16 -25.26
CA PHE A 396 -4.66 -1.13 -24.61
C PHE A 396 -3.67 -1.03 -23.45
N VAL A 397 -4.01 -1.67 -22.33
CA VAL A 397 -3.15 -1.75 -21.14
C VAL A 397 -3.06 -3.20 -20.65
N PRO A 398 -1.92 -3.88 -20.84
CA PRO A 398 -1.65 -5.18 -20.23
C PRO A 398 -1.10 -5.02 -18.79
N ILE A 399 -1.39 -6.01 -17.95
CA ILE A 399 -0.68 -6.22 -16.68
C ILE A 399 0.73 -6.79 -16.91
N ILE A 400 1.67 -6.47 -16.02
CA ILE A 400 2.93 -7.16 -15.81
C ILE A 400 3.18 -7.27 -14.30
N ASP A 401 3.85 -8.34 -13.89
CA ASP A 401 4.24 -8.57 -12.51
C ASP A 401 5.77 -8.45 -12.36
N PRO A 402 6.28 -8.18 -11.14
CA PRO A 402 7.72 -8.14 -10.88
C PRO A 402 8.36 -9.55 -10.78
N GLY A 403 7.54 -10.59 -10.74
CA GLY A 403 7.93 -11.96 -10.46
C GLY A 403 8.30 -12.74 -11.71
N ILE A 404 9.59 -12.94 -11.94
CA ILE A 404 10.11 -13.67 -13.10
C ILE A 404 10.18 -15.18 -12.80
N PRO A 405 9.60 -16.06 -13.64
CA PRO A 405 9.60 -17.50 -13.42
C PRO A 405 11.03 -18.04 -13.31
N ASP A 406 11.26 -18.91 -12.34
CA ASP A 406 12.53 -19.62 -12.16
C ASP A 406 12.66 -20.74 -13.22
N ASP A 407 12.76 -20.38 -14.50
CA ASP A 407 12.79 -21.31 -15.64
C ASP A 407 13.96 -20.98 -16.58
N THR A 408 14.89 -21.93 -16.76
CA THR A 408 16.04 -21.77 -17.66
C THR A 408 15.68 -21.68 -19.14
N ASN A 409 14.43 -21.99 -19.52
CA ASN A 409 13.93 -21.77 -20.87
C ASN A 409 13.32 -20.38 -21.08
N ASP A 410 13.17 -19.60 -20.00
CA ASP A 410 12.64 -18.26 -20.03
C ASP A 410 13.74 -17.22 -20.30
N TYR A 411 13.51 -16.33 -21.28
CA TYR A 411 14.50 -15.34 -21.66
C TYR A 411 14.69 -14.27 -20.58
N ALA A 412 13.61 -13.78 -19.98
CA ALA A 412 13.70 -12.76 -18.94
C ALA A 412 14.48 -13.31 -17.74
N TYR A 413 14.22 -14.56 -17.35
CA TYR A 413 14.98 -15.24 -16.30
C TYR A 413 16.47 -15.37 -16.63
N THR A 414 16.81 -15.97 -17.78
CA THR A 414 18.22 -16.21 -18.15
C THR A 414 18.99 -14.90 -18.36
N LYS A 415 18.34 -13.88 -18.91
CA LYS A 415 18.90 -12.52 -19.01
C LYS A 415 19.13 -11.91 -17.63
N GLY A 416 18.16 -12.00 -16.73
CA GLY A 416 18.27 -11.48 -15.37
C GLY A 416 19.39 -12.14 -14.57
N LEU A 417 19.57 -13.46 -14.72
CA LEU A 417 20.71 -14.18 -14.15
C LEU A 417 22.05 -13.68 -14.71
N SER A 418 22.13 -13.43 -16.02
CA SER A 418 23.36 -12.93 -16.65
C SER A 418 23.75 -11.52 -16.18
N MET A 419 22.76 -10.74 -15.72
CA MET A 419 22.94 -9.38 -15.21
C MET A 419 23.03 -9.32 -13.68
N ASP A 420 22.87 -10.45 -12.98
CA ASP A 420 22.83 -10.52 -11.52
C ASP A 420 21.78 -9.59 -10.89
N ILE A 421 20.60 -9.46 -11.55
CA ILE A 421 19.60 -8.41 -11.27
C ILE A 421 18.54 -8.78 -10.23
N PHE A 422 18.53 -10.03 -9.73
CA PHE A 422 17.47 -10.48 -8.82
C PHE A 422 17.80 -10.20 -7.36
N ILE A 423 16.77 -9.94 -6.55
CA ILE A 423 16.87 -9.88 -5.09
C ILE A 423 17.47 -11.20 -4.61
N LYS A 424 18.39 -11.13 -3.65
CA LYS A 424 19.12 -12.30 -3.13
C LYS A 424 18.69 -12.70 -1.73
N ASP A 425 18.75 -13.99 -1.45
CA ASP A 425 18.75 -14.49 -0.08
C ASP A 425 20.09 -14.20 0.62
N THR A 426 20.17 -14.48 1.92
CA THR A 426 21.39 -14.27 2.72
C THR A 426 22.55 -15.20 2.36
N ARG A 427 22.32 -16.18 1.47
CA ARG A 427 23.34 -17.08 0.90
C ARG A 427 23.86 -16.59 -0.45
N GLY A 428 23.35 -15.46 -0.94
CA GLY A 428 23.74 -14.83 -2.20
C GLY A 428 23.10 -15.43 -3.44
N LYS A 429 22.06 -16.26 -3.31
CA LYS A 429 21.29 -16.81 -4.44
C LYS A 429 20.06 -15.94 -4.72
N PRO A 430 19.54 -15.89 -5.96
CA PRO A 430 18.23 -15.31 -6.22
C PRO A 430 17.19 -15.83 -5.24
N TYR A 431 16.42 -14.93 -4.64
CA TYR A 431 15.41 -15.27 -3.66
C TYR A 431 14.26 -16.01 -4.36
N LEU A 432 14.00 -17.24 -3.94
CA LEU A 432 12.93 -18.08 -4.49
C LEU A 432 11.63 -17.88 -3.72
N GLY A 433 10.61 -17.34 -4.38
CA GLY A 433 9.22 -17.29 -3.93
C GLY A 433 8.28 -18.00 -4.89
N GLN A 434 6.99 -17.75 -4.75
CA GLN A 434 5.96 -18.23 -5.68
C GLN A 434 4.92 -17.13 -5.91
N VAL A 435 4.60 -16.88 -7.18
CA VAL A 435 3.44 -16.09 -7.60
C VAL A 435 2.73 -16.84 -8.74
N TRP A 436 2.08 -16.13 -9.68
CA TRP A 436 1.27 -16.73 -10.74
C TRP A 436 1.94 -17.81 -11.60
N PRO A 437 3.17 -17.65 -12.14
CA PRO A 437 3.81 -18.69 -12.95
C PRO A 437 4.37 -19.85 -12.12
N GLY A 438 4.14 -19.86 -10.80
CA GLY A 438 4.73 -20.83 -9.88
C GLY A 438 6.05 -20.30 -9.29
N PRO A 439 7.09 -21.13 -9.15
CA PRO A 439 8.34 -20.72 -8.51
C PRO A 439 8.99 -19.56 -9.27
N THR A 440 9.36 -18.52 -8.54
CA THR A 440 9.65 -17.19 -9.09
C THR A 440 10.80 -16.52 -8.35
N VAL A 441 11.56 -15.68 -9.07
CA VAL A 441 12.55 -14.74 -8.53
C VAL A 441 12.13 -13.30 -8.81
N PHE A 442 12.59 -12.35 -8.01
CA PHE A 442 12.09 -10.97 -8.04
C PHE A 442 13.16 -10.00 -8.52
N ALA A 443 12.83 -9.17 -9.51
CA ALA A 443 13.75 -8.15 -10.02
C ALA A 443 14.10 -7.12 -8.94
N ASP A 444 15.37 -6.72 -8.86
CA ASP A 444 15.84 -5.73 -7.91
C ASP A 444 15.88 -4.34 -8.56
N PHE A 445 14.92 -3.50 -8.21
CA PHE A 445 14.82 -2.15 -8.77
C PHE A 445 15.73 -1.11 -8.08
N PHE A 446 16.49 -1.49 -7.06
CA PHE A 446 17.63 -0.70 -6.56
C PHE A 446 18.91 -0.94 -7.37
N HIS A 447 18.98 -2.02 -8.15
CA HIS A 447 20.14 -2.31 -8.97
C HIS A 447 20.35 -1.23 -10.05
N PRO A 448 21.58 -0.72 -10.27
CA PRO A 448 21.85 0.34 -11.25
C PRO A 448 21.44 -0.04 -12.68
N ASP A 449 21.53 -1.33 -13.01
CA ASP A 449 21.12 -1.87 -14.32
C ASP A 449 19.64 -2.29 -14.40
N ALA A 450 18.82 -2.03 -13.36
CA ALA A 450 17.41 -2.42 -13.35
C ALA A 450 16.65 -1.85 -14.54
N LYS A 451 16.90 -0.58 -14.86
CA LYS A 451 16.30 0.08 -16.03
C LYS A 451 16.72 -0.56 -17.35
N ALA A 452 17.99 -0.99 -17.48
CA ALA A 452 18.46 -1.64 -18.68
C ALA A 452 17.81 -3.02 -18.86
N TYR A 453 17.78 -3.82 -17.79
CA TYR A 453 17.13 -5.13 -17.79
C TYR A 453 15.64 -5.04 -18.11
N TRP A 454 14.90 -4.26 -17.30
CA TRP A 454 13.45 -4.10 -17.40
C TRP A 454 13.03 -3.43 -18.71
N GLY A 455 13.80 -2.42 -19.14
CA GLY A 455 13.60 -1.73 -20.40
C GLY A 455 13.76 -2.65 -21.61
N GLU A 456 14.72 -3.57 -21.59
CA GLU A 456 14.88 -4.58 -22.64
C GLU A 456 13.65 -5.49 -22.71
N GLN A 457 13.15 -5.99 -21.58
CA GLN A 457 11.99 -6.89 -21.56
C GLN A 457 10.72 -6.20 -22.06
N ILE A 458 10.42 -5.00 -21.55
CA ILE A 458 9.28 -4.18 -22.00
C ILE A 458 9.41 -3.84 -23.49
N THR A 459 10.61 -3.54 -23.98
CA THR A 459 10.82 -3.23 -25.41
C THR A 459 10.55 -4.45 -26.30
N LEU A 460 10.93 -5.66 -25.86
CA LEU A 460 10.66 -6.90 -26.59
C LEU A 460 9.16 -7.23 -26.61
N MET A 461 8.49 -7.05 -25.47
CA MET A 461 7.03 -7.18 -25.36
C MET A 461 6.32 -6.19 -26.30
N TYR A 462 6.73 -4.92 -26.30
CA TYR A 462 6.14 -3.87 -27.14
C TYR A 462 6.31 -4.12 -28.65
N LYS A 463 7.42 -4.75 -29.06
CA LYS A 463 7.62 -5.20 -30.45
C LYS A 463 6.69 -6.35 -30.84
N SER A 464 6.18 -7.10 -29.86
CA SER A 464 5.25 -8.21 -30.10
C SER A 464 3.82 -7.70 -30.31
N TYR A 465 3.41 -6.70 -29.54
CA TYR A 465 2.14 -5.98 -29.70
C TYR A 465 2.23 -4.58 -29.09
N ASN A 466 1.70 -3.59 -29.81
CA ASN A 466 1.84 -2.17 -29.47
C ASN A 466 0.80 -1.74 -28.40
N PHE A 467 1.16 -1.78 -27.12
CA PHE A 467 0.32 -1.31 -26.00
C PHE A 467 0.51 0.19 -25.70
N ASP A 468 -0.43 0.81 -24.99
CA ASP A 468 -0.44 2.26 -24.71
C ASP A 468 -0.15 2.62 -23.25
N GLY A 469 -0.41 1.69 -22.33
CA GLY A 469 -0.20 1.80 -20.89
C GLY A 469 0.45 0.55 -20.32
N LEU A 470 0.90 0.60 -19.06
CA LEU A 470 1.29 -0.60 -18.31
C LEU A 470 0.58 -0.63 -16.96
N TRP A 471 0.30 -1.82 -16.46
CA TRP A 471 -0.20 -2.06 -15.12
C TRP A 471 0.81 -2.95 -14.40
N ILE A 472 1.50 -2.38 -13.41
CA ILE A 472 2.42 -3.12 -12.53
C ILE A 472 1.66 -3.56 -11.28
N ASP A 473 1.51 -4.87 -11.11
CA ASP A 473 0.80 -5.48 -9.99
C ASP A 473 1.73 -6.34 -9.13
N MET A 474 1.22 -6.88 -8.01
CA MET A 474 1.97 -7.84 -7.17
C MET A 474 3.27 -7.27 -6.57
N ASN A 475 3.39 -5.94 -6.49
CA ASN A 475 4.64 -5.23 -6.24
C ASN A 475 4.78 -4.62 -4.84
N GLU A 476 4.20 -5.24 -3.82
CA GLU A 476 4.48 -4.92 -2.42
C GLU A 476 5.87 -5.30 -1.90
N LEU A 477 6.52 -6.43 -2.25
CA LEU A 477 6.21 -7.50 -3.22
C LEU A 477 5.37 -8.66 -2.66
N ALA A 478 4.48 -9.20 -3.48
CA ALA A 478 3.62 -10.31 -3.12
C ALA A 478 4.31 -11.68 -3.25
N ASN A 479 3.91 -12.62 -2.39
CA ASN A 479 4.40 -14.00 -2.43
C ASN A 479 3.34 -14.94 -1.84
N PHE A 480 3.00 -16.01 -2.56
CA PHE A 480 2.02 -17.01 -2.13
C PHE A 480 2.56 -17.98 -1.08
N CYS A 481 3.88 -18.04 -0.93
CA CYS A 481 4.51 -18.84 0.11
C CYS A 481 4.67 -18.07 1.43
N PRO A 482 4.97 -18.75 2.56
CA PRO A 482 5.07 -18.14 3.89
C PRO A 482 6.19 -17.10 4.07
N GLY A 483 6.84 -16.61 3.00
CA GLY A 483 7.85 -15.56 3.05
C GLY A 483 9.17 -15.90 3.76
N THR A 484 9.35 -17.13 4.25
CA THR A 484 10.65 -17.61 4.72
C THR A 484 11.49 -18.16 3.55
N THR A 485 12.71 -18.61 3.82
CA THR A 485 13.58 -19.16 2.76
C THR A 485 12.97 -20.44 2.21
N CYS A 486 12.67 -20.46 0.91
CA CYS A 486 12.04 -21.59 0.24
C CYS A 486 13.01 -22.34 -0.70
N VAL A 487 12.72 -23.61 -0.93
CA VAL A 487 13.35 -24.48 -1.93
C VAL A 487 12.30 -25.26 -2.71
N ARG A 488 12.62 -25.62 -3.95
CA ARG A 488 11.78 -26.52 -4.76
C ARG A 488 11.68 -27.90 -4.13
N GLN A 489 10.52 -28.51 -4.28
CA GLN A 489 10.28 -29.91 -3.91
C GLN A 489 10.37 -30.78 -5.17
N SER A 490 11.14 -31.88 -5.10
CA SER A 490 11.30 -32.80 -6.22
C SER A 490 9.97 -33.51 -6.53
N GLY A 491 9.54 -33.49 -7.79
CA GLY A 491 8.32 -34.15 -8.25
C GLY A 491 7.01 -33.39 -7.93
N VAL A 492 7.08 -32.19 -7.37
CA VAL A 492 5.92 -31.34 -7.10
C VAL A 492 5.78 -30.30 -8.21
N THR A 493 4.58 -30.23 -8.78
CA THR A 493 4.21 -29.19 -9.75
C THR A 493 3.32 -28.17 -9.06
N CYS A 494 3.63 -26.90 -9.22
CA CYS A 494 2.87 -25.82 -8.59
C CYS A 494 1.53 -25.63 -9.32
N PRO A 495 0.44 -25.39 -8.57
CA PRO A 495 -0.87 -25.23 -9.17
C PRO A 495 -0.93 -23.94 -9.98
N ASN A 496 -1.41 -24.03 -11.23
CA ASN A 496 -1.57 -22.89 -12.14
C ASN A 496 -2.94 -22.86 -12.83
N THR A 497 -3.84 -23.77 -12.47
CA THR A 497 -5.23 -23.84 -12.94
C THR A 497 -6.18 -24.20 -11.80
N GLY A 498 -7.43 -23.80 -11.89
CA GLY A 498 -8.46 -24.14 -10.90
C GLY A 498 -9.02 -22.89 -10.21
N SER A 499 -9.52 -23.06 -8.99
CA SER A 499 -9.97 -21.93 -8.16
C SER A 499 -8.80 -21.02 -7.80
N ILE A 500 -9.12 -19.76 -7.47
CA ILE A 500 -8.14 -18.78 -6.99
C ILE A 500 -7.38 -19.33 -5.77
N SER A 501 -8.08 -20.01 -4.85
CA SER A 501 -7.46 -20.66 -3.69
C SER A 501 -6.49 -21.78 -4.05
N ALA A 502 -6.78 -22.55 -5.10
CA ALA A 502 -5.92 -23.63 -5.55
C ALA A 502 -4.63 -23.09 -6.17
N ILE A 503 -4.74 -22.12 -7.08
CA ILE A 503 -3.58 -21.55 -7.79
C ILE A 503 -2.67 -20.70 -6.89
N THR A 504 -3.20 -20.16 -5.79
CA THR A 504 -2.43 -19.42 -4.78
C THR A 504 -1.86 -20.31 -3.67
N THR A 505 -2.05 -21.63 -3.72
CA THR A 505 -1.47 -22.55 -2.73
C THR A 505 0.03 -22.71 -2.94
N CYS A 506 0.82 -22.44 -1.90
CA CYS A 506 2.28 -22.63 -1.94
C CYS A 506 2.67 -24.09 -2.17
N CYS A 507 3.51 -24.34 -3.18
CA CYS A 507 4.07 -25.65 -3.54
C CYS A 507 5.53 -25.84 -3.06
N LEU A 508 6.16 -24.78 -2.54
CA LEU A 508 7.55 -24.81 -2.12
C LEU A 508 7.73 -25.34 -0.69
N SER A 509 8.91 -25.86 -0.37
CA SER A 509 9.28 -26.18 1.02
C SER A 509 10.02 -24.98 1.62
N CYS A 510 9.46 -24.39 2.67
CA CYS A 510 10.01 -23.18 3.27
C CYS A 510 10.38 -23.41 4.74
N SER A 511 11.50 -22.83 5.16
CA SER A 511 11.96 -22.86 6.54
C SER A 511 12.48 -21.50 6.98
N GLY A 512 12.03 -21.08 8.16
CA GLY A 512 12.56 -19.89 8.84
C GLY A 512 13.80 -20.25 9.67
N ASP A 513 14.65 -19.25 9.88
CA ASP A 513 15.87 -19.35 10.72
C ASP A 513 15.75 -18.57 12.05
N GLY A 514 14.59 -17.95 12.29
CA GLY A 514 14.34 -17.13 13.48
C GLY A 514 15.16 -15.84 13.55
N ASN A 515 15.67 -15.36 12.41
CA ASN A 515 16.47 -14.13 12.39
C ASN A 515 15.68 -12.92 12.91
N LYS A 516 16.42 -11.94 13.46
CA LYS A 516 15.85 -10.74 14.08
C LYS A 516 15.14 -9.78 13.12
N TYR A 517 15.36 -9.91 11.82
CA TYR A 517 14.71 -9.06 10.83
C TYR A 517 13.32 -9.62 10.53
N ASP A 518 13.20 -10.93 10.32
CA ASP A 518 11.91 -11.60 10.16
C ASP A 518 11.05 -11.53 11.42
N ASN A 519 11.70 -11.53 12.58
CA ASN A 519 11.08 -11.51 13.90
C ASN A 519 11.60 -10.30 14.71
N PRO A 520 11.21 -9.06 14.35
CA PRO A 520 11.65 -7.89 15.10
C PRO A 520 11.13 -7.95 16.55
N PRO A 521 11.88 -7.40 17.53
CA PRO A 521 11.46 -7.41 18.92
C PRO A 521 10.06 -6.79 19.15
N PHE A 522 9.73 -5.73 18.41
CA PHE A 522 8.41 -5.13 18.38
C PHE A 522 7.63 -5.62 17.16
N ALA A 523 6.56 -6.39 17.41
CA ALA A 523 5.63 -6.81 16.38
C ALA A 523 4.58 -5.71 16.14
N ILE A 524 4.65 -5.08 14.97
CA ILE A 524 3.62 -4.14 14.48
C ILE A 524 2.27 -4.85 14.35
N ASN A 525 1.18 -4.08 14.26
CA ASN A 525 -0.18 -4.61 14.12
C ASN A 525 -0.50 -5.04 12.68
N ASN A 526 0.41 -5.80 12.06
CA ASN A 526 0.27 -6.34 10.70
C ASN A 526 -1.02 -7.17 10.62
N VAL A 527 -1.88 -6.82 9.65
CA VAL A 527 -3.25 -7.35 9.44
C VAL A 527 -4.10 -7.46 10.71
N ASN A 528 -3.90 -6.54 11.65
CA ASN A 528 -4.62 -6.48 12.93
C ASN A 528 -4.49 -7.74 13.82
N SER A 529 -3.52 -8.61 13.54
CA SER A 529 -3.24 -9.84 14.31
C SER A 529 -1.78 -9.98 14.71
N ARG A 530 -0.94 -8.99 14.36
CA ARG A 530 0.53 -9.04 14.49
C ARG A 530 1.13 -10.19 13.70
N ASP A 531 0.59 -10.41 12.51
CA ASP A 531 1.10 -11.38 11.56
C ASP A 531 2.59 -11.10 11.27
N ALA A 532 3.36 -12.16 11.02
CA ALA A 532 4.79 -12.00 10.78
C ALA A 532 5.02 -11.10 9.56
N ILE A 533 5.99 -10.18 9.63
CA ILE A 533 6.15 -9.15 8.59
C ILE A 533 6.64 -9.70 7.25
N TYR A 534 7.19 -10.91 7.23
CA TYR A 534 7.54 -11.61 5.98
C TYR A 534 6.33 -12.33 5.35
N ASN A 535 5.22 -12.54 6.06
CA ASN A 535 4.07 -13.26 5.50
C ASN A 535 3.43 -12.48 4.35
N LYS A 536 3.08 -13.21 3.28
CA LYS A 536 2.67 -12.66 1.98
C LYS A 536 3.68 -11.73 1.30
N GLY A 537 4.93 -11.73 1.76
CA GLY A 537 6.07 -11.11 1.11
C GLY A 537 7.25 -12.07 1.10
N ILE A 538 8.47 -11.53 1.14
CA ILE A 538 9.70 -12.32 1.24
C ILE A 538 10.40 -12.07 2.57
N SER A 539 11.42 -12.88 2.88
CA SER A 539 12.16 -12.73 4.12
C SER A 539 12.73 -11.32 4.16
N THR A 540 12.50 -10.63 5.26
CA THR A 540 12.98 -9.26 5.44
C THR A 540 14.51 -9.23 5.63
N SER A 541 15.13 -10.40 5.82
CA SER A 541 16.58 -10.58 5.76
C SER A 541 17.16 -10.61 4.34
N ALA A 542 16.31 -10.76 3.30
CA ALA A 542 16.74 -10.74 1.91
C ALA A 542 17.39 -9.41 1.54
N LEU A 543 18.29 -9.46 0.56
CA LEU A 543 19.18 -8.38 0.18
C LEU A 543 18.89 -7.91 -1.25
N GLN A 544 18.66 -6.62 -1.38
CA GLN A 544 18.75 -5.87 -2.61
C GLN A 544 20.18 -5.35 -2.82
N TYR A 545 20.42 -4.74 -3.97
CA TYR A 545 21.70 -4.23 -4.42
C TYR A 545 22.31 -3.29 -3.39
N GLY A 546 23.63 -3.39 -3.21
CA GLY A 546 24.34 -2.63 -2.18
C GLY A 546 24.09 -3.13 -0.74
N ASN A 547 23.63 -4.37 -0.56
CA ASN A 547 23.28 -4.98 0.73
C ASN A 547 22.14 -4.26 1.46
N ILE A 548 21.21 -3.68 0.71
CA ILE A 548 20.00 -3.06 1.26
C ILE A 548 19.06 -4.19 1.69
N ARG A 549 18.67 -4.23 2.97
CA ARG A 549 17.78 -5.29 3.48
C ARG A 549 16.33 -4.98 3.15
N GLN A 550 15.55 -6.02 2.84
CA GLN A 550 14.11 -5.91 2.69
C GLN A 550 13.43 -5.34 3.95
N TYR A 551 13.95 -5.64 5.14
CA TYR A 551 13.50 -5.04 6.41
C TYR A 551 13.41 -3.50 6.40
N ASP A 552 14.30 -2.87 5.64
CA ASP A 552 14.40 -1.42 5.50
C ASP A 552 13.70 -0.91 4.23
N ALA A 553 13.76 -1.66 3.15
CA ALA A 553 13.35 -1.21 1.81
C ALA A 553 12.05 -1.85 1.28
N HIS A 554 11.40 -2.74 2.01
CA HIS A 554 10.17 -3.44 1.59
C HIS A 554 9.10 -2.48 1.07
N ASN A 555 8.75 -1.47 1.86
CA ASN A 555 7.78 -0.43 1.48
C ASN A 555 8.23 0.46 0.30
N LEU A 556 9.45 0.29 -0.23
CA LEU A 556 9.98 1.04 -1.35
C LEU A 556 9.96 0.25 -2.67
N TYR A 557 9.63 -1.04 -2.65
CA TYR A 557 9.71 -1.89 -3.84
C TYR A 557 8.85 -1.36 -4.99
N GLY A 558 7.55 -1.12 -4.73
CA GLY A 558 6.63 -0.59 -5.74
C GLY A 558 7.02 0.79 -6.30
N ILE A 559 7.57 1.71 -5.48
CA ILE A 559 8.02 3.02 -6.00
C ILE A 559 9.29 2.88 -6.85
N THR A 560 10.20 1.96 -6.50
CA THR A 560 11.40 1.73 -7.33
C THR A 560 11.06 1.13 -8.69
N GLU A 561 10.12 0.18 -8.73
CA GLU A 561 9.57 -0.33 -9.99
C GLU A 561 8.86 0.77 -10.78
N SER A 562 7.99 1.55 -10.10
CA SER A 562 7.25 2.68 -10.69
C SER A 562 8.17 3.66 -11.41
N ILE A 563 9.31 4.02 -10.81
CA ILE A 563 10.31 4.91 -11.41
C ILE A 563 10.86 4.31 -12.70
N VAL A 564 11.27 3.04 -12.66
CA VAL A 564 11.87 2.35 -13.80
C VAL A 564 10.86 2.17 -14.94
N THR A 565 9.68 1.61 -14.64
CA THR A 565 8.62 1.35 -15.62
C THR A 565 8.15 2.64 -16.29
N ASN A 566 7.93 3.72 -15.51
CA ASN A 566 7.54 5.01 -16.06
C ASN A 566 8.61 5.55 -17.03
N ALA A 567 9.89 5.52 -16.63
CA ALA A 567 10.96 6.04 -17.47
C ALA A 567 11.11 5.25 -18.78
N VAL A 568 11.04 3.92 -18.71
CA VAL A 568 11.08 3.05 -19.90
C VAL A 568 9.92 3.37 -20.84
N GLN A 569 8.70 3.50 -20.33
CA GLN A 569 7.53 3.74 -21.18
C GLN A 569 7.58 5.12 -21.86
N GLU A 570 8.04 6.17 -21.16
CA GLU A 570 8.20 7.49 -21.76
C GLU A 570 9.28 7.49 -22.86
N GLU A 571 10.39 6.76 -22.65
CA GLU A 571 11.45 6.60 -23.65
C GLU A 571 10.98 5.80 -24.87
N LEU A 572 10.22 4.73 -24.65
CA LEU A 572 9.72 3.84 -25.69
C LEU A 572 8.69 4.51 -26.59
N ALA A 573 7.72 5.22 -26.00
CA ALA A 573 6.61 5.81 -26.73
C ALA A 573 6.84 7.28 -27.13
N ASN A 574 7.86 7.94 -26.58
CA ASN A 574 8.12 9.38 -26.69
C ASN A 574 6.84 10.22 -26.44
N LYS A 575 6.08 9.82 -25.43
CA LYS A 575 4.77 10.36 -25.03
C LYS A 575 4.67 10.32 -23.50
N ARG A 576 3.69 11.02 -22.94
CA ARG A 576 3.33 10.84 -21.53
C ARG A 576 2.91 9.38 -21.31
N SER A 577 3.61 8.69 -20.43
CA SER A 577 3.25 7.33 -20.04
C SER A 577 2.01 7.32 -19.14
N PHE A 578 1.30 6.19 -19.20
CA PHE A 578 0.33 5.79 -18.19
C PHE A 578 0.82 4.47 -17.61
N VAL A 579 1.15 4.49 -16.32
CA VAL A 579 1.49 3.32 -15.52
C VAL A 579 0.53 3.28 -14.34
N LEU A 580 -0.13 2.15 -14.11
CA LEU A 580 -0.95 1.90 -12.92
C LEU A 580 -0.15 1.00 -11.96
N SER A 581 0.08 1.43 -10.72
CA SER A 581 0.82 0.65 -9.71
C SER A 581 -0.05 0.30 -8.51
N ARG A 582 0.12 -0.92 -7.97
CA ARG A 582 -0.55 -1.33 -6.73
C ARG A 582 0.15 -0.75 -5.50
N SER A 583 1.39 -1.13 -5.26
CA SER A 583 2.16 -0.61 -4.13
C SER A 583 2.68 0.80 -4.41
N THR A 584 2.60 1.66 -3.39
CA THR A 584 3.02 3.06 -3.46
C THR A 584 3.67 3.55 -2.17
N PHE A 585 4.57 4.51 -2.31
CA PHE A 585 5.23 5.27 -1.23
C PHE A 585 5.14 6.79 -1.54
N PRO A 586 5.34 7.71 -0.59
CA PRO A 586 5.49 9.13 -0.89
C PRO A 586 6.38 9.40 -2.12
N GLY A 587 5.87 10.20 -3.06
CA GLY A 587 6.53 10.49 -4.34
C GLY A 587 6.04 9.65 -5.53
N SER A 588 5.33 8.53 -5.30
CA SER A 588 4.90 7.64 -6.40
C SER A 588 4.04 8.34 -7.46
N GLY A 589 3.23 9.35 -7.08
CA GLY A 589 2.38 10.10 -8.01
C GLY A 589 3.14 10.91 -9.08
N VAL A 590 4.46 11.08 -8.93
CA VAL A 590 5.35 11.62 -9.97
C VAL A 590 5.45 10.67 -11.16
N HIS A 591 5.22 9.36 -10.95
CA HIS A 591 5.52 8.30 -11.90
C HIS A 591 4.25 7.54 -12.33
N VAL A 592 3.30 7.32 -11.42
CA VAL A 592 2.22 6.35 -11.64
C VAL A 592 0.84 6.85 -11.19
N ALA A 593 -0.19 6.27 -11.79
CA ALA A 593 -1.54 6.19 -11.25
C ALA A 593 -1.64 5.05 -10.23
N HIS A 594 -2.74 4.98 -9.49
CA HIS A 594 -3.01 3.92 -8.53
C HIS A 594 -4.49 3.50 -8.58
N TRP A 595 -4.82 2.32 -8.07
CA TRP A 595 -6.20 1.94 -7.78
C TRP A 595 -6.28 1.32 -6.41
N THR A 596 -7.43 1.37 -5.75
CA THR A 596 -7.57 0.94 -4.36
C THR A 596 -7.38 -0.56 -4.12
N GLY A 597 -7.02 -1.35 -5.12
CA GLY A 597 -6.88 -2.81 -5.03
C GLY A 597 -8.20 -3.57 -4.93
N ASP A 598 -8.08 -4.86 -4.61
CA ASP A 598 -9.12 -5.90 -4.65
C ASP A 598 -10.24 -5.65 -3.62
N ASN A 599 -11.20 -4.82 -4.01
CA ASN A 599 -12.41 -4.54 -3.26
C ASN A 599 -13.46 -5.65 -3.48
N ALA A 600 -14.52 -5.67 -2.67
CA ALA A 600 -15.63 -6.59 -2.86
C ALA A 600 -16.85 -5.91 -3.50
N ALA A 601 -17.70 -6.69 -4.17
CA ALA A 601 -18.98 -6.27 -4.71
C ALA A 601 -20.02 -6.06 -3.59
N THR A 602 -19.77 -5.08 -2.71
CA THR A 602 -20.66 -4.71 -1.61
C THR A 602 -20.90 -3.20 -1.53
N TRP A 603 -22.00 -2.80 -0.87
CA TRP A 603 -22.29 -1.38 -0.59
C TRP A 603 -21.26 -0.72 0.33
N ASN A 604 -20.62 -1.51 1.19
CA ASN A 604 -19.59 -1.01 2.09
C ASN A 604 -18.35 -0.61 1.28
N ASP A 605 -17.88 -1.48 0.38
CA ASP A 605 -16.75 -1.18 -0.49
C ASP A 605 -17.00 0.01 -1.41
N LEU A 606 -18.24 0.15 -1.92
CA LEU A 606 -18.66 1.36 -2.65
C LEU A 606 -18.48 2.60 -1.78
N ARG A 607 -18.96 2.57 -0.52
CA ARG A 607 -18.78 3.68 0.42
C ARG A 607 -17.31 3.92 0.78
N TRP A 608 -16.54 2.86 1.02
CA TRP A 608 -15.15 2.91 1.46
C TRP A 608 -14.19 3.39 0.37
N SER A 609 -14.56 3.25 -0.91
CA SER A 609 -13.79 3.81 -2.03
C SER A 609 -13.57 5.33 -1.89
N ILE A 610 -14.58 6.06 -1.38
CA ILE A 610 -14.58 7.53 -1.30
C ILE A 610 -13.48 8.04 -0.35
N PRO A 611 -13.43 7.66 0.94
CA PRO A 611 -12.37 8.11 1.82
C PRO A 611 -10.99 7.64 1.36
N THR A 612 -10.86 6.45 0.75
CA THR A 612 -9.58 5.98 0.21
C THR A 612 -9.08 6.87 -0.94
N ILE A 613 -9.91 7.17 -1.94
CA ILE A 613 -9.58 8.08 -3.05
C ILE A 613 -9.20 9.47 -2.54
N LEU A 614 -9.92 9.99 -1.54
CA LEU A 614 -9.59 11.29 -0.93
C LEU A 614 -8.23 11.27 -0.21
N LYS A 615 -7.86 10.17 0.46
CA LYS A 615 -6.53 10.01 1.08
C LYS A 615 -5.42 10.03 0.04
N PHE A 616 -5.59 9.37 -1.10
CA PHE A 616 -4.60 9.40 -2.19
C PHE A 616 -4.43 10.80 -2.80
N GLY A 617 -5.49 11.60 -2.82
CA GLY A 617 -5.40 13.04 -3.09
C GLY A 617 -4.45 13.77 -2.12
N LEU A 618 -4.50 13.45 -0.82
CA LEU A 618 -3.55 13.99 0.18
C LEU A 618 -2.14 13.43 -0.02
N PHE A 619 -2.01 12.17 -0.44
CA PHE A 619 -0.71 11.52 -0.69
C PHE A 619 -0.01 12.00 -1.97
N GLY A 620 -0.63 12.89 -2.74
CA GLY A 620 -0.06 13.41 -3.97
C GLY A 620 -0.18 12.43 -5.14
N ILE A 621 -1.24 11.61 -5.16
CA ILE A 621 -1.55 10.66 -6.23
C ILE A 621 -3.03 10.88 -6.64
N PRO A 622 -3.31 11.89 -7.47
CA PRO A 622 -4.68 12.27 -7.80
C PRO A 622 -5.34 11.35 -8.82
N MET A 623 -4.55 10.60 -9.61
CA MET A 623 -5.08 9.63 -10.57
C MET A 623 -5.33 8.29 -9.87
N VAL A 624 -6.50 8.19 -9.23
CA VAL A 624 -6.89 7.04 -8.40
C VAL A 624 -8.38 6.71 -8.54
N GLY A 625 -8.72 5.43 -8.39
CA GLY A 625 -10.08 4.92 -8.42
C GLY A 625 -10.18 3.53 -7.79
N ALA A 626 -11.40 3.06 -7.56
CA ALA A 626 -11.67 1.68 -7.13
C ALA A 626 -12.22 0.86 -8.29
N ASP A 627 -12.11 -0.46 -8.23
CA ASP A 627 -12.71 -1.33 -9.25
C ASP A 627 -14.24 -1.25 -9.16
N ILE A 628 -14.83 -0.64 -10.19
CA ILE A 628 -16.25 -0.34 -10.27
C ILE A 628 -17.03 -1.65 -10.33
N CYS A 629 -18.16 -1.70 -9.61
CA CYS A 629 -19.00 -2.88 -9.38
C CYS A 629 -18.42 -3.93 -8.42
N GLY A 630 -17.15 -3.78 -8.03
CA GLY A 630 -16.42 -4.63 -7.09
C GLY A 630 -15.63 -5.72 -7.78
N PHE A 631 -14.42 -5.99 -7.28
CA PHE A 631 -13.52 -6.99 -7.84
C PHE A 631 -13.88 -8.42 -7.44
N SER A 632 -14.13 -8.64 -6.14
CA SER A 632 -14.48 -9.95 -5.58
C SER A 632 -15.98 -10.11 -5.34
N GLY A 633 -16.50 -11.30 -5.65
CA GLY A 633 -17.90 -11.66 -5.44
C GLY A 633 -18.81 -11.21 -6.58
N ALA A 634 -20.07 -11.64 -6.53
CA ALA A 634 -21.05 -11.32 -7.56
C ALA A 634 -21.70 -9.96 -7.29
N SER A 635 -21.51 -9.02 -8.22
CA SER A 635 -22.28 -7.78 -8.23
C SER A 635 -23.74 -8.04 -8.63
N ASN A 636 -24.59 -7.04 -8.45
CA ASN A 636 -25.96 -7.05 -8.93
C ASN A 636 -26.26 -5.75 -9.66
N MET A 637 -27.36 -5.74 -10.43
CA MET A 637 -27.75 -4.60 -11.27
C MET A 637 -27.83 -3.28 -10.47
N GLU A 638 -28.39 -3.27 -9.26
CA GLU A 638 -28.54 -2.05 -8.49
C GLU A 638 -27.19 -1.53 -7.98
N LEU A 639 -26.39 -2.41 -7.36
CA LEU A 639 -25.06 -2.05 -6.86
C LEU A 639 -24.18 -1.56 -8.02
N CYS A 640 -24.12 -2.31 -9.12
CA CYS A 640 -23.26 -1.97 -10.26
C CYS A 640 -23.71 -0.68 -10.95
N ALA A 641 -25.02 -0.42 -11.07
CA ALA A 641 -25.53 0.85 -11.57
C ALA A 641 -25.18 2.03 -10.67
N ARG A 642 -25.30 1.89 -9.33
CA ARG A 642 -24.90 2.94 -8.38
C ARG A 642 -23.40 3.16 -8.37
N TRP A 643 -22.63 2.08 -8.45
CA TRP A 643 -21.17 2.18 -8.49
C TRP A 643 -20.70 2.80 -9.80
N THR A 644 -21.31 2.46 -10.94
CA THR A 644 -21.00 3.11 -12.22
C THR A 644 -21.30 4.61 -12.15
N ALA A 645 -22.43 5.01 -11.54
CA ALA A 645 -22.76 6.42 -11.35
C ALA A 645 -21.75 7.16 -10.47
N LEU A 646 -21.27 6.55 -9.38
CA LEU A 646 -20.22 7.11 -8.52
C LEU A 646 -18.85 7.12 -9.23
N GLY A 647 -18.47 5.98 -9.79
CA GLY A 647 -17.17 5.70 -10.39
C GLY A 647 -16.90 6.50 -11.67
N SER A 648 -17.95 6.98 -12.33
CA SER A 648 -17.85 7.97 -13.42
C SER A 648 -17.24 9.31 -12.97
N PHE A 649 -17.16 9.56 -11.65
CA PHE A 649 -16.48 10.72 -11.07
C PHE A 649 -15.12 10.39 -10.44
N TYR A 650 -14.67 9.13 -10.50
CA TYR A 650 -13.30 8.82 -10.11
C TYR A 650 -12.32 9.40 -11.15
N PRO A 651 -11.18 9.96 -10.71
CA PRO A 651 -10.11 10.33 -11.63
C PRO A 651 -9.65 9.17 -12.52
N PHE A 652 -9.62 7.95 -11.98
CA PHE A 652 -9.43 6.71 -12.72
C PHE A 652 -10.71 5.85 -12.65
N ALA A 653 -11.41 5.71 -13.78
CA ALA A 653 -12.68 4.99 -13.84
C ALA A 653 -12.52 3.64 -14.56
N ARG A 654 -12.32 2.56 -13.80
CA ARG A 654 -12.18 1.19 -14.32
C ARG A 654 -13.22 0.25 -13.73
N ASN A 655 -13.92 -0.50 -14.58
CA ASN A 655 -14.65 -1.69 -14.18
C ASN A 655 -13.72 -2.91 -14.31
N HIS A 656 -13.58 -3.68 -13.23
CA HIS A 656 -12.73 -4.87 -13.16
C HIS A 656 -13.29 -5.86 -12.13
N ASN A 657 -13.29 -7.15 -12.47
CA ASN A 657 -13.49 -8.24 -11.52
C ASN A 657 -12.55 -9.44 -11.69
N ASN A 658 -12.60 -10.30 -10.69
CA ASN A 658 -11.79 -11.51 -10.57
C ASN A 658 -12.31 -12.67 -11.45
N LEU A 659 -11.50 -13.73 -11.51
CA LEU A 659 -11.74 -14.93 -12.32
C LEU A 659 -13.07 -15.65 -12.01
N GLU A 660 -13.47 -15.66 -10.74
CA GLU A 660 -14.62 -16.43 -10.25
C GLU A 660 -15.94 -15.63 -10.24
N ALA A 661 -15.87 -14.31 -10.40
CA ALA A 661 -17.04 -13.43 -10.43
C ALA A 661 -17.77 -13.51 -11.78
N PRO A 662 -19.10 -13.39 -11.84
CA PRO A 662 -19.84 -13.29 -13.11
C PRO A 662 -19.42 -12.06 -13.94
N ASP A 663 -19.69 -12.09 -15.25
CA ASP A 663 -19.53 -10.92 -16.12
C ASP A 663 -20.29 -9.71 -15.56
N GLN A 664 -19.68 -8.52 -15.66
CA GLN A 664 -20.24 -7.28 -15.11
C GLN A 664 -19.91 -6.04 -15.95
N GLU A 665 -19.54 -6.21 -17.22
CA GLU A 665 -19.41 -5.11 -18.17
C GLU A 665 -20.70 -4.28 -18.20
N THR A 666 -20.61 -2.98 -18.45
CA THR A 666 -21.75 -2.06 -18.34
C THR A 666 -22.93 -2.38 -19.28
N TYR A 667 -22.73 -3.21 -20.31
CA TYR A 667 -23.78 -3.67 -21.21
C TYR A 667 -24.47 -4.98 -20.79
N VAL A 668 -23.95 -5.67 -19.78
CA VAL A 668 -24.53 -6.88 -19.18
C VAL A 668 -25.65 -6.47 -18.23
#